data_AF-A0A9D6QLN2-F1
#
_entry.id   AF-A0A9D6QLN2-F1
#
_cell.length_a   1.000
_cell.length_b   1.000
_cell.length_c   1.000
_cell.angle_alpha   90.00
_cell.angle_beta   90.00
_cell.angle_gamma   90.00
#
_symmetry.space_group_name_H-M   'P 1'
#
loop_
_entity.id
_entity.type
_entity.pdbx_description
1 polymer ?
#
loop_
_entity_poly.entity_id
_entity_poly.type
_entity_poly.pdbx_seq_one_letter_code
_entity_poly.pdbx_strand_id
1 'polypeptide(L)'
;MNTTTSNLARNFVVFVLCLFLASGVAAKHALALKKKTAGRAVAAKTEEMLPATEVKSSLASAADSVTDMYVSHDYKATNPKAHPGEDILSFEAQIIRDFHHGTGVFSHLKGVPPEQKGFVLRRYEEGDKDVTEAMIEIGKTKAYKLVLGIFDFNPAFDGVFKDGEKHNSDFEHAKPKNAPMAEMMQRLQTDGHLPLNNTTHGIVSQPLYNGDMAPIMHNKDLIFITYDTKGAIKDLVLFTGSNNMTRNPRYNRMLRIVDPLAIKYILANCQEMAEHFAKGETIKDMKAQGPLRITYKDGTTAEYAFTDGKYNPNDRIQATLERAGKGEIKMKRAVFSQFVFTDGDVIEGLRGAMKTNTEMDVFAVLDDKFLALDEYGKGGALAGYQTSPEHGKATFGFSNDMRKRIKAFGYQKKAEGREETDPDGPPLSREVWHDKTTVLIYEEDGVEWVEVFTGSFNLSTNGANAELQVKFRVPAKSEFGRMFIESVEKVAALNPEFCVPLETAVFRNYLGKFLGHSIFEIAVAKVESIMSSLRGGKSSQAIEEMREIGGEPTTLSKKLSKPEVEGRLSKLKKLFDWRGKNNLPERIYPQQFTAAAFGIGHPEASPGRVIQQMRQSVWSPGAQNDALDQRAKEAMTELGLPLPSERDAKDGGGGGTEGGRPPRGPRGGGGGGKRGGKGVAEACEDPLVDPSFKPGDSE
;
A
#
# COMPACT_ATOMS: atom_id res chain seq x y z
N MET A 1 -3.43 57.58 -53.25
CA MET A 1 -4.16 56.30 -53.09
C MET A 1 -3.14 55.16 -53.21
N ASN A 2 -2.53 54.69 -52.12
CA ASN A 2 -1.75 53.43 -52.12
C ASN A 2 -1.30 52.94 -50.71
N THR A 3 -1.91 53.38 -49.62
CA THR A 3 -1.51 52.99 -48.26
C THR A 3 -2.52 52.08 -47.56
N THR A 4 -3.76 51.99 -48.05
CA THR A 4 -4.84 51.24 -47.39
C THR A 4 -4.81 49.73 -47.69
N THR A 5 -4.35 49.32 -48.87
CA THR A 5 -4.25 47.90 -49.27
C THR A 5 -3.09 47.16 -48.60
N SER A 6 -2.02 47.86 -48.23
CA SER A 6 -0.84 47.28 -47.55
C SER A 6 -1.14 46.82 -46.12
N ASN A 7 -1.93 47.59 -45.37
CA ASN A 7 -2.26 47.26 -43.98
C ASN A 7 -3.25 46.09 -43.87
N LEU A 8 -4.15 45.94 -44.85
CA LEU A 8 -5.10 44.83 -44.86
C LEU A 8 -4.39 43.48 -45.10
N ALA A 9 -3.42 43.46 -46.02
CA ALA A 9 -2.62 42.26 -46.30
C ALA A 9 -1.75 41.87 -45.10
N ARG A 10 -1.12 42.85 -44.41
CA ARG A 10 -0.34 42.59 -43.19
C ARG A 10 -1.20 42.05 -42.06
N ASN A 11 -2.38 42.63 -41.82
CA ASN A 11 -3.27 42.17 -40.76
C ASN A 11 -3.84 40.78 -41.05
N PHE A 12 -4.10 40.46 -42.33
CA PHE A 12 -4.55 39.12 -42.73
C PHE A 12 -3.46 38.06 -42.51
N VAL A 13 -2.20 38.36 -42.85
CA VAL A 13 -1.08 37.44 -42.61
C VAL A 13 -0.85 37.20 -41.12
N VAL A 14 -0.95 38.25 -40.28
CA VAL A 14 -0.84 38.12 -38.81
C VAL A 14 -1.98 37.29 -38.25
N PHE A 15 -3.22 37.50 -38.71
CA PHE A 15 -4.39 36.73 -38.27
C PHE A 15 -4.28 35.24 -38.64
N VAL A 16 -3.82 34.93 -39.86
CA VAL A 16 -3.59 33.55 -40.30
C VAL A 16 -2.45 32.91 -39.48
N LEU A 17 -1.36 33.62 -39.20
CA LEU A 17 -0.28 33.11 -38.34
C LEU A 17 -0.77 32.81 -36.91
N CYS A 18 -1.61 33.67 -36.34
CA CYS A 18 -2.20 33.45 -35.01
C CYS A 18 -3.11 32.21 -35.00
N LEU A 19 -3.87 31.95 -36.08
CA LEU A 19 -4.69 30.74 -36.22
C LEU A 19 -3.85 29.46 -36.35
N PHE A 20 -2.73 29.50 -37.07
CA PHE A 20 -1.80 28.37 -37.17
C PHE A 20 -1.06 28.10 -35.84
N LEU A 21 -0.69 29.14 -35.11
CA LEU A 21 -0.08 28.99 -33.78
C LEU A 21 -1.09 28.47 -32.74
N ALA A 22 -2.32 28.96 -32.75
CA ALA A 22 -3.38 28.49 -31.85
C ALA A 22 -3.77 27.03 -32.12
N SER A 23 -3.86 26.62 -33.39
CA SER A 23 -4.14 25.22 -33.76
C SER A 23 -2.97 24.28 -33.45
N GLY A 24 -1.73 24.73 -33.61
CA GLY A 24 -0.53 23.98 -33.21
C GLY A 24 -0.40 23.79 -31.70
N VAL A 25 -0.73 24.82 -30.90
CA VAL A 25 -0.77 24.74 -29.43
C VAL A 25 -1.92 23.83 -28.98
N ALA A 26 -3.11 23.96 -29.56
CA ALA A 26 -4.25 23.08 -29.27
C ALA A 26 -3.97 21.61 -29.63
N ALA A 27 -3.29 21.35 -30.76
CA ALA A 27 -2.89 20.01 -31.16
C ALA A 27 -1.82 19.41 -30.23
N LYS A 28 -0.82 20.20 -29.79
CA LYS A 28 0.15 19.77 -28.77
C LYS A 28 -0.50 19.52 -27.41
N HIS A 29 -1.45 20.36 -27.00
CA HIS A 29 -2.21 20.17 -25.76
C HIS A 29 -3.11 18.94 -25.83
N ALA A 30 -3.76 18.69 -26.97
CA ALA A 30 -4.54 17.49 -27.22
C ALA A 30 -3.69 16.21 -27.30
N LEU A 31 -2.46 16.29 -27.83
CA LEU A 31 -1.51 15.16 -27.83
C LEU A 31 -0.96 14.88 -26.42
N ALA A 32 -0.69 15.93 -25.63
CA ALA A 32 -0.28 15.80 -24.24
C ALA A 32 -1.41 15.22 -23.38
N LEU A 33 -2.67 15.66 -23.59
CA LEU A 33 -3.85 15.09 -22.97
C LEU A 33 -4.11 13.64 -23.42
N LYS A 34 -3.88 13.29 -24.70
CA LYS A 34 -3.95 11.91 -25.20
C LYS A 34 -2.87 11.01 -24.60
N LYS A 35 -1.64 11.50 -24.41
CA LYS A 35 -0.58 10.75 -23.70
C LYS A 35 -0.92 10.57 -22.22
N LYS A 36 -1.56 11.56 -21.58
CA LYS A 36 -2.05 11.45 -20.19
C LYS A 36 -3.22 10.47 -20.04
N THR A 37 -4.10 10.35 -21.05
CA THR A 37 -5.25 9.43 -21.03
C THR A 37 -4.95 8.02 -21.57
N ALA A 38 -3.82 7.81 -22.25
CA ALA A 38 -3.41 6.49 -22.76
C ALA A 38 -2.82 5.56 -21.69
N GLY A 39 -2.64 6.03 -20.46
CA GLY A 39 -2.17 5.23 -19.32
C GLY A 39 -3.29 4.50 -18.57
N ARG A 40 -4.32 3.98 -19.24
CA ARG A 40 -5.20 2.99 -18.58
C ARG A 40 -4.39 1.71 -18.44
N ALA A 41 -3.69 1.56 -17.31
CA ALA A 41 -3.14 0.28 -16.91
C ALA A 41 -4.34 -0.69 -16.78
N VAL A 42 -4.57 -1.48 -17.82
CA VAL A 42 -5.35 -2.71 -17.69
C VAL A 42 -4.62 -3.49 -16.60
N ALA A 43 -5.25 -3.67 -15.44
CA ALA A 43 -4.68 -4.47 -14.37
C ALA A 43 -4.21 -5.78 -15.01
N ALA A 44 -2.88 -5.99 -15.02
CA ALA A 44 -2.31 -7.20 -15.56
C ALA A 44 -2.98 -8.36 -14.81
N LYS A 45 -3.50 -9.33 -15.55
CA LYS A 45 -4.14 -10.49 -14.95
C LYS A 45 -3.05 -11.20 -14.15
N THR A 46 -3.21 -11.23 -12.82
CA THR A 46 -2.33 -11.99 -11.94
C THR A 46 -2.37 -13.45 -12.35
N GLU A 47 -1.22 -14.11 -12.32
CA GLU A 47 -1.13 -15.55 -12.52
C GLU A 47 -1.66 -16.26 -11.26
N GLU A 48 -2.09 -17.51 -11.43
CA GLU A 48 -2.45 -18.34 -10.30
C GLU A 48 -1.19 -18.59 -9.45
N MET A 49 -1.30 -18.39 -8.15
CA MET A 49 -0.19 -18.59 -7.22
C MET A 49 0.30 -20.04 -7.31
N LEU A 50 1.62 -20.23 -7.38
CA LEU A 50 2.20 -21.56 -7.35
C LEU A 50 1.78 -22.30 -6.06
N PRO A 51 1.64 -23.63 -6.10
CA PRO A 51 1.39 -24.41 -4.89
C PRO A 51 2.46 -24.14 -3.83
N ALA A 52 2.04 -24.08 -2.57
CA ALA A 52 2.97 -23.93 -1.47
C ALA A 52 3.87 -25.17 -1.35
N THR A 53 5.16 -24.95 -1.12
CA THR A 53 6.06 -26.00 -0.66
C THR A 53 5.76 -26.27 0.81
N GLU A 54 5.35 -27.50 1.13
CA GLU A 54 4.98 -27.90 2.49
C GLU A 54 6.17 -28.52 3.23
N VAL A 55 6.48 -28.00 4.42
CA VAL A 55 7.56 -28.52 5.29
C VAL A 55 7.08 -28.61 6.74
N LYS A 56 7.80 -29.39 7.57
CA LYS A 56 7.51 -29.52 9.00
C LYS A 56 8.64 -28.93 9.84
N SER A 57 8.30 -28.06 10.79
CA SER A 57 9.26 -27.49 11.74
C SER A 57 9.47 -28.40 12.95
N SER A 58 10.64 -28.27 13.58
CA SER A 58 10.93 -28.90 14.88
C SER A 58 10.37 -28.10 16.06
N LEU A 59 9.97 -26.84 15.84
CA LEU A 59 9.35 -25.98 16.84
C LEU A 59 7.94 -26.48 17.22
N ALA A 60 7.49 -26.14 18.42
CA ALA A 60 6.21 -26.61 18.95
C ALA A 60 5.01 -25.96 18.24
N SER A 61 5.07 -24.65 18.02
CA SER A 61 4.00 -23.88 17.37
C SER A 61 4.54 -22.79 16.44
N ALA A 62 3.69 -22.28 15.55
CA ALA A 62 3.97 -21.10 14.74
C ALA A 62 4.19 -19.85 15.59
N ALA A 63 3.55 -19.76 16.77
CA ALA A 63 3.79 -18.68 17.72
C ALA A 63 5.22 -18.73 18.31
N ASP A 64 5.84 -19.91 18.41
CA ASP A 64 7.21 -20.05 18.89
C ASP A 64 8.26 -19.67 17.83
N SER A 65 7.85 -19.59 16.55
CA SER A 65 8.72 -19.06 15.50
C SER A 65 9.00 -17.56 15.65
N VAL A 66 8.15 -16.84 16.39
CA VAL A 66 8.27 -15.41 16.68
C VAL A 66 8.57 -15.23 18.17
N THR A 67 9.79 -14.78 18.49
CA THR A 67 10.19 -14.59 19.89
C THR A 67 9.80 -13.23 20.42
N ASP A 68 9.81 -12.20 19.57
CA ASP A 68 9.63 -10.80 19.96
C ASP A 68 8.90 -10.01 18.87
N MET A 69 8.11 -9.01 19.29
CA MET A 69 7.47 -8.01 18.43
C MET A 69 7.77 -6.62 18.98
N TYR A 70 8.46 -5.81 18.18
CA TYR A 70 8.80 -4.43 18.51
C TYR A 70 7.84 -3.49 17.78
N VAL A 71 7.28 -2.52 18.49
CA VAL A 71 6.28 -1.58 17.98
C VAL A 71 6.72 -0.16 18.32
N SER A 72 6.72 0.74 17.33
CA SER A 72 7.23 2.10 17.55
C SER A 72 6.38 2.97 18.46
N HIS A 73 5.12 2.61 18.65
CA HIS A 73 4.20 3.33 19.51
C HIS A 73 4.09 2.68 20.87
N ASP A 74 4.00 3.52 21.90
CA ASP A 74 3.82 3.06 23.27
C ASP A 74 2.39 2.52 23.49
N TYR A 75 2.30 1.44 24.27
CA TYR A 75 1.07 0.91 24.84
C TYR A 75 1.36 -0.08 25.96
N LYS A 76 0.39 -0.27 26.86
CA LYS A 76 0.53 -1.27 27.94
C LYS A 76 0.30 -2.70 27.40
N ALA A 77 1.36 -3.34 26.95
CA ALA A 77 1.34 -4.73 26.48
C ALA A 77 1.01 -5.72 27.61
N THR A 78 0.24 -6.77 27.31
CA THR A 78 0.04 -7.90 28.26
C THR A 78 0.96 -9.07 27.99
N ASN A 79 1.50 -9.17 26.77
CA ASN A 79 2.43 -10.21 26.38
C ASN A 79 3.87 -9.71 26.59
N PRO A 80 4.73 -10.41 27.35
CA PRO A 80 6.12 -9.99 27.57
C PRO A 80 7.00 -10.04 26.32
N LYS A 81 6.55 -10.70 25.24
CA LYS A 81 7.21 -10.71 23.93
C LYS A 81 6.95 -9.43 23.11
N ALA A 82 6.10 -8.53 23.59
CA ALA A 82 5.80 -7.27 22.92
C ALA A 82 6.58 -6.12 23.55
N HIS A 83 7.29 -5.38 22.72
CA HIS A 83 8.15 -4.25 23.10
C HIS A 83 7.59 -2.96 22.49
N PRO A 84 6.65 -2.29 23.19
CA PRO A 84 6.03 -1.04 22.75
C PRO A 84 6.95 0.18 22.94
N GLY A 85 6.76 1.22 22.14
CA GLY A 85 7.48 2.50 22.27
C GLY A 85 8.94 2.46 21.79
N GLU A 86 9.29 1.46 20.99
CA GLU A 86 10.67 1.26 20.53
C GLU A 86 11.02 2.16 19.35
N ASP A 87 12.12 2.91 19.46
CA ASP A 87 12.71 3.54 18.28
C ASP A 87 13.33 2.46 17.39
N ILE A 88 12.53 1.97 16.44
CA ILE A 88 12.90 0.84 15.58
C ILE A 88 14.20 1.11 14.83
N LEU A 89 14.47 2.36 14.42
CA LEU A 89 15.73 2.76 13.74
C LEU A 89 16.94 2.56 14.66
N SER A 90 16.86 3.16 15.85
CA SER A 90 17.91 3.03 16.87
C SER A 90 18.09 1.56 17.29
N PHE A 91 16.98 0.82 17.41
CA PHE A 91 16.98 -0.61 17.72
C PHE A 91 17.70 -1.43 16.64
N GLU A 92 17.47 -1.15 15.35
CA GLU A 92 18.21 -1.83 14.27
C GLU A 92 19.71 -1.52 14.34
N ALA A 93 20.11 -0.27 14.50
CA ALA A 93 21.54 0.04 14.63
C ALA A 93 22.17 -0.69 15.83
N GLN A 94 21.45 -0.75 16.95
CA GLN A 94 21.90 -1.45 18.15
C GLN A 94 22.00 -2.98 17.92
N ILE A 95 21.01 -3.59 17.27
CA ILE A 95 20.97 -5.05 17.09
C ILE A 95 22.09 -5.55 16.15
N ILE A 96 22.48 -4.72 15.19
CA ILE A 96 23.64 -4.96 14.32
C ILE A 96 24.94 -4.96 15.15
N ARG A 97 25.13 -3.96 16.04
CA ARG A 97 26.30 -3.89 16.92
C ARG A 97 26.31 -5.03 17.94
N ASP A 98 25.16 -5.37 18.50
CA ASP A 98 25.01 -6.49 19.43
C ASP A 98 25.44 -7.81 18.79
N PHE A 99 25.07 -8.04 17.53
CA PHE A 99 25.54 -9.20 16.79
C PHE A 99 27.05 -9.16 16.55
N HIS A 100 27.61 -8.00 16.18
CA HIS A 100 29.04 -7.83 15.97
C HIS A 100 29.85 -8.18 17.22
N HIS A 101 29.46 -7.61 18.37
CA HIS A 101 30.17 -7.78 19.64
C HIS A 101 29.76 -9.02 20.46
N GLY A 102 28.66 -9.68 20.11
CA GLY A 102 28.09 -10.76 20.92
C GLY A 102 27.56 -10.24 22.27
N THR A 103 26.74 -9.20 22.22
CA THR A 103 26.07 -8.56 23.37
C THR A 103 24.55 -8.62 23.23
N GLY A 104 23.82 -8.12 24.23
CA GLY A 104 22.35 -8.09 24.19
C GLY A 104 21.74 -9.47 23.96
N VAL A 105 20.83 -9.55 22.97
CA VAL A 105 20.17 -10.82 22.58
C VAL A 105 21.11 -11.81 21.88
N PHE A 106 22.34 -11.40 21.56
CA PHE A 106 23.41 -12.20 20.98
C PHE A 106 24.55 -12.48 21.98
N SER A 107 24.30 -12.32 23.28
CA SER A 107 25.29 -12.62 24.33
C SER A 107 25.81 -14.07 24.30
N HIS A 108 25.03 -15.02 23.78
CA HIS A 108 25.47 -16.40 23.55
C HIS A 108 26.53 -16.53 22.44
N LEU A 109 26.73 -15.48 21.63
CA LEU A 109 27.76 -15.39 20.59
C LEU A 109 29.04 -14.70 21.08
N LYS A 110 29.14 -14.37 22.37
CA LYS A 110 30.36 -13.79 22.94
C LYS A 110 31.54 -14.73 22.70
N GLY A 111 32.57 -14.23 22.03
CA GLY A 111 33.76 -15.01 21.66
C GLY A 111 33.65 -15.82 20.38
N VAL A 112 32.48 -15.83 19.71
CA VAL A 112 32.38 -16.35 18.33
C VAL A 112 33.11 -15.37 17.40
N PRO A 113 34.13 -15.83 16.66
CA PRO A 113 34.94 -14.91 15.88
C PRO A 113 34.23 -14.52 14.57
N PRO A 114 34.57 -13.36 13.96
CA PRO A 114 33.89 -12.85 12.78
C PRO A 114 33.83 -13.82 11.59
N GLU A 115 34.83 -14.67 11.38
CA GLU A 115 34.85 -15.70 10.31
C GLU A 115 33.78 -16.78 10.45
N GLN A 116 33.14 -16.85 11.60
CA GLN A 116 31.99 -17.70 11.87
C GLN A 116 30.67 -16.92 11.88
N LYS A 117 30.66 -15.68 11.40
CA LYS A 117 29.47 -14.83 11.33
C LYS A 117 29.13 -14.43 9.90
N GLY A 118 27.84 -14.21 9.65
CA GLY A 118 27.29 -13.70 8.40
C GLY A 118 26.16 -12.71 8.66
N PHE A 119 25.97 -11.79 7.73
CA PHE A 119 25.07 -10.66 7.83
C PHE A 119 24.43 -10.36 6.48
N VAL A 120 23.10 -10.23 6.45
CA VAL A 120 22.37 -9.74 5.26
C VAL A 120 21.39 -8.65 5.70
N LEU A 121 21.43 -7.50 5.02
CA LEU A 121 20.48 -6.42 5.18
C LEU A 121 19.81 -6.13 3.84
N ARG A 122 18.50 -6.34 3.76
CA ARG A 122 17.66 -5.98 2.60
C ARG A 122 16.75 -4.81 2.97
N ARG A 123 16.90 -3.68 2.28
CA ARG A 123 16.24 -2.41 2.66
C ARG A 123 15.84 -1.55 1.46
N TYR A 124 14.69 -0.90 1.59
CA TYR A 124 14.23 0.20 0.73
C TYR A 124 14.12 1.45 1.58
N GLU A 125 15.14 2.32 1.62
CA GLU A 125 14.97 3.62 2.28
C GLU A 125 16.08 4.67 2.15
N GLU A 126 15.79 5.84 2.74
CA GLU A 126 16.49 7.12 2.68
C GLU A 126 17.88 7.17 3.33
N GLY A 127 18.40 6.07 3.89
CA GLY A 127 19.67 6.02 4.62
C GLY A 127 19.58 6.59 6.04
N ASP A 128 20.00 5.83 7.05
CA ASP A 128 20.14 6.31 8.43
C ASP A 128 21.59 6.23 8.90
N LYS A 129 22.04 7.29 9.58
CA LYS A 129 23.43 7.42 10.04
C LYS A 129 23.84 6.29 10.98
N ASP A 130 23.02 5.92 11.96
CA ASP A 130 23.43 4.96 12.98
C ASP A 130 23.48 3.54 12.42
N VAL A 131 22.54 3.20 11.53
CA VAL A 131 22.60 1.97 10.74
C VAL A 131 23.83 1.96 9.83
N THR A 132 24.14 3.09 9.17
CA THR A 132 25.35 3.24 8.35
C THR A 132 26.61 2.97 9.14
N GLU A 133 26.77 3.56 10.33
CA GLU A 133 27.95 3.33 11.17
C GLU A 133 28.06 1.87 11.61
N ALA A 134 26.95 1.24 12.01
CA ALA A 134 26.96 -0.16 12.41
C ALA A 134 27.35 -1.09 11.25
N MET A 135 26.88 -0.80 10.03
CA MET A 135 27.29 -1.53 8.83
C MET A 135 28.76 -1.28 8.45
N ILE A 136 29.27 -0.05 8.59
CA ILE A 136 30.69 0.26 8.35
C ILE A 136 31.58 -0.54 9.30
N GLU A 137 31.20 -0.65 10.57
CA GLU A 137 31.93 -1.43 11.58
C GLU A 137 32.05 -2.92 11.18
N ILE A 138 30.93 -3.53 10.76
CA ILE A 138 30.93 -4.89 10.23
C ILE A 138 31.76 -4.99 8.93
N GLY A 139 31.56 -4.07 7.99
CA GLY A 139 32.21 -4.10 6.67
C GLY A 139 33.75 -4.02 6.75
N LYS A 140 34.28 -3.21 7.68
CA LYS A 140 35.72 -3.13 7.98
C LYS A 140 36.31 -4.45 8.46
N THR A 141 35.48 -5.31 9.07
CA THR A 141 35.87 -6.63 9.53
C THR A 141 35.80 -7.62 8.37
N LYS A 142 36.81 -7.63 7.50
CA LYS A 142 36.89 -8.52 6.31
C LYS A 142 36.85 -10.02 6.60
N ALA A 143 36.91 -10.42 7.87
CA ALA A 143 36.86 -11.82 8.27
C ALA A 143 35.45 -12.43 8.18
N TYR A 144 34.37 -11.63 8.15
CA TYR A 144 33.01 -12.15 8.02
C TYR A 144 32.86 -13.07 6.80
N LYS A 145 32.11 -14.17 6.98
CA LYS A 145 31.86 -15.12 5.89
C LYS A 145 30.87 -14.57 4.84
N LEU A 146 29.97 -13.69 5.27
CA LEU A 146 28.99 -13.02 4.41
C LEU A 146 28.68 -11.62 4.99
N VAL A 147 28.78 -10.59 4.18
CA VAL A 147 28.27 -9.24 4.47
C VAL A 147 27.59 -8.72 3.22
N LEU A 148 26.26 -8.73 3.20
CA LEU A 148 25.49 -8.40 2.00
C LEU A 148 24.45 -7.32 2.30
N GLY A 149 24.58 -6.16 1.64
CA GLY A 149 23.53 -5.15 1.58
C GLY A 149 22.75 -5.23 0.27
N ILE A 150 21.44 -5.41 0.33
CA ILE A 150 20.54 -5.41 -0.84
C ILE A 150 19.63 -4.20 -0.74
N PHE A 151 19.75 -3.28 -1.70
CA PHE A 151 19.12 -1.97 -1.60
C PHE A 151 18.30 -1.59 -2.85
N ASP A 152 17.55 -0.50 -2.74
CA ASP A 152 16.96 0.20 -3.89
C ASP A 152 17.64 1.55 -4.08
N PHE A 153 18.37 1.71 -5.17
CA PHE A 153 19.13 2.92 -5.49
C PHE A 153 18.34 3.98 -6.25
N ASN A 154 17.13 3.67 -6.72
CA ASN A 154 16.32 4.64 -7.48
C ASN A 154 16.01 5.92 -6.69
N PRO A 155 15.75 5.88 -5.37
CA PRO A 155 15.62 7.09 -4.56
C PRO A 155 16.93 7.89 -4.37
N ALA A 156 18.08 7.26 -4.59
CA ALA A 156 19.41 7.80 -4.25
C ALA A 156 20.21 8.29 -5.45
N PHE A 157 19.96 7.76 -6.65
CA PHE A 157 20.73 8.06 -7.84
C PHE A 157 19.84 8.35 -9.05
N ASP A 158 20.33 9.21 -9.92
CA ASP A 158 19.83 9.39 -11.28
C ASP A 158 20.73 8.60 -12.24
N GLY A 159 20.15 7.65 -12.98
CA GLY A 159 20.89 6.85 -13.95
C GLY A 159 21.25 7.65 -15.21
N VAL A 160 22.34 7.24 -15.88
CA VAL A 160 22.74 7.75 -17.19
C VAL A 160 22.33 6.72 -18.22
N PHE A 161 21.30 7.00 -19.01
CA PHE A 161 20.68 6.02 -19.90
C PHE A 161 21.04 6.26 -21.36
N LYS A 162 21.26 5.17 -22.11
CA LYS A 162 21.34 5.23 -23.57
C LYS A 162 19.96 5.41 -24.19
N ASP A 163 19.92 5.88 -25.44
CA ASP A 163 18.66 6.02 -26.18
C ASP A 163 17.87 4.70 -26.22
N GLY A 164 16.65 4.71 -25.68
CA GLY A 164 15.76 3.55 -25.62
C GLY A 164 16.03 2.57 -24.46
N GLU A 165 17.06 2.79 -23.66
CA GLU A 165 17.36 1.99 -22.48
C GLU A 165 16.31 2.24 -21.38
N LYS A 166 15.68 1.18 -20.87
CA LYS A 166 14.64 1.27 -19.84
C LYS A 166 15.19 1.22 -18.42
N HIS A 167 16.32 0.54 -18.24
CA HIS A 167 17.01 0.43 -16.97
C HIS A 167 18.48 0.08 -17.22
N ASN A 168 19.35 0.39 -16.26
CA ASN A 168 20.74 -0.07 -16.23
C ASN A 168 21.26 -0.18 -14.80
N SER A 169 22.42 -0.81 -14.65
CA SER A 169 23.09 -0.97 -13.34
C SER A 169 24.46 -0.31 -13.34
N ASP A 170 24.60 0.76 -14.12
CA ASP A 170 25.82 1.56 -14.19
C ASP A 170 25.86 2.57 -13.04
N PHE A 171 26.05 2.04 -11.82
CA PHE A 171 26.08 2.84 -10.60
C PHE A 171 27.33 3.71 -10.49
N GLU A 172 28.42 3.37 -11.19
CA GLU A 172 29.67 4.14 -11.18
C GLU A 172 29.50 5.49 -11.87
N HIS A 173 28.73 5.55 -12.96
CA HIS A 173 28.45 6.79 -13.69
C HIS A 173 27.14 7.44 -13.26
N ALA A 174 26.37 6.81 -12.37
CA ALA A 174 25.12 7.36 -11.87
C ALA A 174 25.38 8.64 -11.05
N LYS A 175 24.48 9.62 -11.19
CA LYS A 175 24.60 10.88 -10.47
C LYS A 175 23.92 10.76 -9.10
N PRO A 176 24.61 11.01 -7.98
CA PRO A 176 23.97 10.99 -6.66
C PRO A 176 22.97 12.13 -6.53
N LYS A 177 21.81 11.81 -5.96
CA LYS A 177 20.81 12.79 -5.51
C LYS A 177 21.24 13.38 -4.17
N ASN A 178 20.70 14.54 -3.82
CA ASN A 178 20.83 15.08 -2.47
C ASN A 178 19.88 14.34 -1.52
N ALA A 179 20.20 13.08 -1.23
CA ALA A 179 19.41 12.19 -0.39
C ALA A 179 20.35 11.45 0.59
N PRO A 180 19.95 11.19 1.85
CA PRO A 180 20.84 10.54 2.80
C PRO A 180 21.25 9.11 2.38
N MET A 181 20.46 8.46 1.52
CA MET A 181 20.75 7.13 0.97
C MET A 181 21.97 7.18 0.05
N ALA A 182 22.12 8.26 -0.74
CA ALA A 182 23.28 8.42 -1.60
C ALA A 182 24.56 8.57 -0.76
N GLU A 183 24.49 9.33 0.33
CA GLU A 183 25.59 9.46 1.29
C GLU A 183 25.92 8.12 1.97
N MET A 184 24.90 7.41 2.49
CA MET A 184 25.08 6.08 3.07
C MET A 184 25.79 5.14 2.09
N MET A 185 25.33 5.07 0.83
CA MET A 185 25.92 4.18 -0.17
C MET A 185 27.37 4.52 -0.50
N GLN A 186 27.73 5.79 -0.58
CA GLN A 186 29.13 6.20 -0.77
C GLN A 186 29.98 5.77 0.43
N ARG A 187 29.50 6.01 1.65
CA ARG A 187 30.22 5.68 2.88
C ARG A 187 30.37 4.17 3.10
N LEU A 188 29.36 3.36 2.77
CA LEU A 188 29.49 1.90 2.84
C LEU A 188 30.60 1.38 1.92
N GLN A 189 30.75 1.97 0.73
CA GLN A 189 31.82 1.62 -0.21
C GLN A 189 33.19 2.09 0.28
N THR A 190 33.32 3.37 0.65
CA THR A 190 34.61 3.97 0.99
C THR A 190 35.09 3.56 2.39
N ASP A 191 34.23 3.76 3.39
CA ASP A 191 34.57 3.60 4.80
C ASP A 191 34.31 2.17 5.26
N GLY A 192 33.22 1.55 4.78
CA GLY A 192 32.83 0.18 5.09
C GLY A 192 33.54 -0.88 4.25
N HIS A 193 34.24 -0.49 3.18
CA HIS A 193 34.88 -1.40 2.23
C HIS A 193 33.92 -2.45 1.63
N LEU A 194 32.68 -2.04 1.38
CA LEU A 194 31.64 -2.88 0.76
C LEU A 194 31.50 -2.52 -0.72
N PRO A 195 32.20 -3.20 -1.65
CA PRO A 195 32.12 -2.92 -3.08
C PRO A 195 30.72 -3.17 -3.66
N LEU A 196 30.39 -2.41 -4.71
CA LEU A 196 29.19 -2.62 -5.52
C LEU A 196 29.24 -3.95 -6.28
N ASN A 197 28.07 -4.56 -6.48
CA ASN A 197 27.87 -5.79 -7.25
C ASN A 197 28.64 -7.01 -6.73
N ASN A 198 29.09 -6.97 -5.47
CA ASN A 198 29.69 -8.11 -4.79
C ASN A 198 28.63 -8.82 -3.92
N THR A 199 28.36 -10.09 -4.23
CA THR A 199 27.29 -10.88 -3.62
C THR A 199 27.68 -11.58 -2.31
N THR A 200 28.95 -11.50 -1.89
CA THR A 200 29.45 -12.16 -0.66
C THR A 200 29.95 -11.18 0.38
N HIS A 201 30.62 -10.09 -0.02
CA HIS A 201 31.07 -9.04 0.87
C HIS A 201 30.94 -7.69 0.17
N GLY A 202 29.73 -7.14 0.15
CA GLY A 202 29.44 -5.94 -0.61
C GLY A 202 27.99 -5.48 -0.57
N ILE A 203 27.65 -4.65 -1.55
CA ILE A 203 26.32 -4.08 -1.74
C ILE A 203 25.84 -4.33 -3.16
N VAL A 204 24.54 -4.62 -3.29
CA VAL A 204 23.84 -4.83 -4.56
C VAL A 204 22.56 -4.00 -4.55
N SER A 205 22.08 -3.61 -5.72
CA SER A 205 20.81 -2.91 -5.87
C SER A 205 20.10 -3.36 -7.12
N GLN A 206 18.77 -3.27 -7.11
CA GLN A 206 18.02 -3.34 -8.36
C GLN A 206 18.52 -2.25 -9.35
N PRO A 207 18.35 -2.46 -10.66
CA PRO A 207 18.73 -1.47 -11.68
C PRO A 207 18.10 -0.10 -11.43
N LEU A 208 18.76 0.96 -11.91
CA LEU A 208 18.17 2.28 -12.06
C LEU A 208 17.21 2.27 -13.25
N TYR A 209 16.05 2.90 -13.13
CA TYR A 209 15.02 2.90 -14.17
C TYR A 209 14.92 4.27 -14.87
N ASN A 210 14.77 4.23 -16.20
CA ASN A 210 14.55 5.38 -17.07
C ASN A 210 13.04 5.61 -17.24
N GLY A 211 12.42 6.36 -16.34
CA GLY A 211 11.01 6.73 -16.45
C GLY A 211 10.37 7.18 -15.14
N ASP A 212 9.11 7.62 -15.24
CA ASP A 212 8.37 8.24 -14.13
C ASP A 212 7.99 7.26 -13.00
N MET A 213 8.08 5.94 -13.23
CA MET A 213 7.74 4.91 -12.22
C MET A 213 8.78 3.79 -12.19
N ALA A 214 9.74 3.90 -11.27
CA ALA A 214 10.61 2.80 -10.91
C ALA A 214 9.84 1.75 -10.07
N PRO A 215 10.07 0.44 -10.30
CA PRO A 215 9.67 -0.61 -9.37
C PRO A 215 10.20 -0.37 -7.95
N ILE A 216 9.43 -0.80 -6.96
CA ILE A 216 9.75 -0.59 -5.55
C ILE A 216 10.03 -1.92 -4.86
N MET A 217 11.19 -2.03 -4.19
CA MET A 217 11.54 -3.19 -3.35
C MET A 217 11.03 -2.98 -1.91
N HIS A 218 9.78 -3.28 -1.60
CA HIS A 218 9.23 -3.12 -0.24
C HIS A 218 9.77 -4.08 0.83
N ASN A 219 10.61 -5.06 0.49
CA ASN A 219 11.22 -5.98 1.46
C ASN A 219 12.14 -5.28 2.48
N LYS A 220 12.11 -5.78 3.72
CA LYS A 220 12.74 -5.19 4.91
C LYS A 220 13.23 -6.30 5.81
N ASP A 221 14.41 -6.82 5.53
CA ASP A 221 14.91 -8.01 6.22
C ASP A 221 16.31 -7.78 6.73
N LEU A 222 16.52 -8.17 7.97
CA LEU A 222 17.82 -8.18 8.62
C LEU A 222 18.09 -9.60 9.13
N ILE A 223 19.06 -10.27 8.52
CA ILE A 223 19.39 -11.67 8.79
C ILE A 223 20.78 -11.75 9.42
N PHE A 224 20.85 -12.44 10.55
CA PHE A 224 22.09 -12.79 11.22
C PHE A 224 22.32 -14.29 11.13
N ILE A 225 23.55 -14.67 10.78
CA ILE A 225 23.93 -16.06 10.52
C ILE A 225 25.17 -16.37 11.34
N THR A 226 25.21 -17.52 12.00
CA THR A 226 26.47 -18.08 12.50
C THR A 226 26.79 -19.39 11.85
N TYR A 227 28.08 -19.66 11.70
CA TYR A 227 28.62 -20.85 11.10
C TYR A 227 29.45 -21.62 12.12
N ASP A 228 29.50 -22.94 12.02
CA ASP A 228 30.49 -23.74 12.72
C ASP A 228 31.87 -23.65 12.03
N THR A 229 32.87 -24.29 12.61
CA THR A 229 34.24 -24.33 12.05
C THR A 229 34.34 -25.06 10.71
N LYS A 230 33.32 -25.84 10.33
CA LYS A 230 33.23 -26.51 9.02
C LYS A 230 32.45 -25.67 8.01
N GLY A 231 31.94 -24.52 8.43
CA GLY A 231 31.17 -23.61 7.60
C GLY A 231 29.68 -23.95 7.48
N ALA A 232 29.15 -24.89 8.25
CA ALA A 232 27.73 -25.19 8.29
C ALA A 232 26.98 -24.15 9.14
N ILE A 233 25.76 -23.79 8.74
CA ILE A 233 24.93 -22.83 9.50
C ILE A 233 24.54 -23.44 10.84
N LYS A 234 24.86 -22.72 11.93
CA LYS A 234 24.59 -23.10 13.32
C LYS A 234 23.40 -22.34 13.93
N ASP A 235 23.32 -21.03 13.69
CA ASP A 235 22.26 -20.16 14.23
C ASP A 235 21.77 -19.20 13.13
N LEU A 236 20.47 -18.89 13.18
CA LEU A 236 19.78 -18.00 12.25
C LEU A 236 18.77 -17.15 13.00
N VAL A 237 18.87 -15.83 12.85
CA VAL A 237 17.88 -14.88 13.38
C VAL A 237 17.49 -13.92 12.28
N LEU A 238 16.18 -13.68 12.13
CA LEU A 238 15.62 -12.75 11.18
C LEU A 238 14.83 -11.66 11.92
N PHE A 239 15.03 -10.42 11.52
CA PHE A 239 14.14 -9.31 11.83
C PHE A 239 13.44 -8.84 10.56
N THR A 240 12.11 -8.83 10.55
CA THR A 240 11.28 -8.43 9.40
C THR A 240 9.95 -7.85 9.86
N GLY A 241 9.22 -7.14 9.00
CA GLY A 241 7.91 -6.59 9.35
C GLY A 241 7.44 -5.47 8.43
N SER A 242 6.62 -4.56 8.96
CA SER A 242 6.11 -3.39 8.24
C SER A 242 7.05 -2.18 8.33
N ASN A 243 8.17 -2.31 9.02
CA ASN A 243 9.04 -1.21 9.44
C ASN A 243 9.72 -0.46 8.29
N ASN A 244 9.18 0.70 7.94
CA ASN A 244 9.91 1.69 7.13
C ASN A 244 10.82 2.50 8.09
N MET A 245 12.11 2.25 7.97
CA MET A 245 13.27 2.83 8.62
C MET A 245 13.62 4.20 8.03
N THR A 246 12.74 5.17 8.28
CA THR A 246 12.94 6.59 7.92
C THR A 246 12.73 7.45 9.16
N ARG A 247 13.40 8.60 9.18
CA ARG A 247 13.27 9.61 10.25
C ARG A 247 11.93 10.34 10.23
N ASN A 248 11.09 10.12 9.21
CA ASN A 248 9.69 10.50 9.34
C ASN A 248 9.04 9.65 10.43
N PRO A 249 8.40 10.22 11.46
CA PRO A 249 7.72 9.42 12.48
C PRO A 249 6.70 8.47 11.85
N ARG A 250 6.67 7.20 12.28
CA ARG A 250 5.71 6.20 11.79
C ARG A 250 5.31 5.22 12.88
N TYR A 251 4.10 4.69 12.75
CA TYR A 251 3.75 3.40 13.34
C TYR A 251 4.44 2.30 12.53
N ASN A 252 5.36 1.58 13.16
CA ASN A 252 6.12 0.49 12.57
C ASN A 252 6.00 -0.75 13.46
N ARG A 253 6.02 -1.93 12.85
CA ARG A 253 6.15 -3.21 13.55
C ARG A 253 7.32 -4.00 12.98
N MET A 254 8.14 -4.56 13.87
CA MET A 254 9.23 -5.48 13.54
C MET A 254 9.06 -6.76 14.36
N LEU A 255 9.24 -7.92 13.73
CA LEU A 255 9.15 -9.24 14.32
C LEU A 255 10.54 -9.88 14.32
N ARG A 256 10.90 -10.53 15.44
CA ARG A 256 12.06 -11.41 15.50
C ARG A 256 11.62 -12.85 15.26
N ILE A 257 12.07 -13.41 14.15
CA ILE A 257 11.79 -14.78 13.71
C ILE A 257 13.03 -15.64 13.93
N VAL A 258 12.83 -16.84 14.47
CA VAL A 258 13.90 -17.81 14.81
C VAL A 258 13.72 -19.19 14.15
N ASP A 259 12.69 -19.37 13.31
CA ASP A 259 12.51 -20.64 12.59
C ASP A 259 13.51 -20.77 11.43
N PRO A 260 14.45 -21.74 11.47
CA PRO A 260 15.49 -21.86 10.46
C PRO A 260 14.94 -22.19 9.07
N LEU A 261 13.76 -22.80 8.94
CA LEU A 261 13.17 -23.10 7.63
C LEU A 261 12.68 -21.81 6.94
N ALA A 262 12.00 -20.94 7.69
CA ALA A 262 11.56 -19.64 7.20
C ALA A 262 12.76 -18.76 6.82
N ILE A 263 13.78 -18.72 7.69
CA ILE A 263 14.95 -17.86 7.49
C ILE A 263 15.77 -18.33 6.29
N LYS A 264 15.96 -19.65 6.10
CA LYS A 264 16.64 -20.20 4.92
C LYS A 264 15.91 -19.88 3.63
N TYR A 265 14.57 -19.94 3.62
CA TYR A 265 13.76 -19.59 2.46
C TYR A 265 13.92 -18.10 2.06
N ILE A 266 13.95 -17.20 3.05
CA ILE A 266 14.17 -15.78 2.82
C ILE A 266 15.62 -15.49 2.42
N LEU A 267 16.59 -16.15 3.05
CA LEU A 267 18.01 -16.03 2.71
C LEU A 267 18.28 -16.47 1.26
N ALA A 268 17.70 -17.58 0.82
CA ALA A 268 17.82 -18.05 -0.56
C ALA A 268 17.27 -17.02 -1.55
N ASN A 269 16.13 -16.39 -1.23
CA ASN A 269 15.57 -15.31 -2.05
C ASN A 269 16.51 -14.08 -2.09
N CYS A 270 17.09 -13.68 -0.96
CA CYS A 270 18.08 -12.60 -0.91
C CYS A 270 19.32 -12.91 -1.77
N GLN A 271 19.80 -14.16 -1.75
CA GLN A 271 20.94 -14.59 -2.57
C GLN A 271 20.61 -14.55 -4.06
N GLU A 272 19.45 -15.08 -4.46
CA GLU A 272 18.96 -15.00 -5.84
C GLU A 272 18.85 -13.53 -6.30
N MET A 273 18.22 -12.66 -5.49
CA MET A 273 18.15 -11.22 -5.79
C MET A 273 19.54 -10.61 -6.00
N ALA A 274 20.50 -10.93 -5.13
CA ALA A 274 21.85 -10.39 -5.23
C ALA A 274 22.57 -10.84 -6.51
N GLU A 275 22.43 -12.12 -6.88
CA GLU A 275 23.00 -12.66 -8.11
C GLU A 275 22.40 -12.02 -9.36
N HIS A 276 21.09 -11.82 -9.40
CA HIS A 276 20.40 -11.16 -10.51
C HIS A 276 20.79 -9.67 -10.61
N PHE A 277 20.78 -8.96 -9.48
CA PHE A 277 21.13 -7.54 -9.44
C PHE A 277 22.59 -7.28 -9.82
N ALA A 278 23.52 -8.14 -9.40
CA ALA A 278 24.92 -8.03 -9.80
C ALA A 278 25.12 -8.21 -11.32
N LYS A 279 24.20 -8.91 -12.01
CA LYS A 279 24.17 -9.05 -13.49
C LYS A 279 23.40 -7.92 -14.18
N GLY A 280 22.81 -6.99 -13.41
CA GLY A 280 21.96 -5.91 -13.89
C GLY A 280 20.55 -6.33 -14.33
N GLU A 281 20.12 -7.51 -13.88
CA GLU A 281 18.77 -8.04 -14.11
C GLU A 281 17.77 -7.46 -13.11
N THR A 282 16.49 -7.54 -13.43
CA THR A 282 15.39 -7.00 -12.62
C THR A 282 14.72 -8.09 -11.80
N ILE A 283 13.88 -7.70 -10.83
CA ILE A 283 13.05 -8.63 -10.05
C ILE A 283 12.18 -9.52 -10.96
N LYS A 284 11.75 -9.03 -12.12
CA LYS A 284 10.92 -9.79 -13.07
C LYS A 284 11.67 -10.97 -13.68
N ASP A 285 12.99 -10.85 -13.80
CA ASP A 285 13.86 -11.85 -14.42
C ASP A 285 14.18 -13.00 -13.46
N MET A 286 13.92 -12.83 -12.16
CA MET A 286 14.00 -13.90 -11.17
C MET A 286 12.97 -14.99 -11.42
N LYS A 287 13.30 -16.22 -11.01
CA LYS A 287 12.35 -17.31 -11.08
C LYS A 287 11.24 -17.08 -10.06
N ALA A 288 10.00 -17.34 -10.47
CA ALA A 288 8.88 -17.26 -9.55
C ALA A 288 9.07 -18.29 -8.43
N GLN A 289 9.17 -17.80 -7.19
CA GLN A 289 9.27 -18.64 -6.01
C GLN A 289 7.87 -18.87 -5.47
N GLY A 290 7.44 -20.14 -5.39
CA GLY A 290 6.17 -20.49 -4.76
C GLY A 290 6.22 -20.30 -3.23
N PRO A 291 5.07 -20.11 -2.56
CA PRO A 291 5.05 -19.93 -1.11
C PRO A 291 5.70 -21.09 -0.36
N LEU A 292 6.27 -20.81 0.82
CA LEU A 292 6.66 -21.85 1.78
C LEU A 292 5.61 -21.93 2.87
N ARG A 293 4.99 -23.10 3.09
CA ARG A 293 4.13 -23.37 4.25
C ARG A 293 4.84 -24.32 5.22
N ILE A 294 4.96 -23.86 6.45
CA ILE A 294 5.57 -24.58 7.56
C ILE A 294 4.46 -25.04 8.49
N THR A 295 4.37 -26.35 8.73
CA THR A 295 3.48 -26.94 9.73
C THR A 295 4.27 -27.28 11.00
N TYR A 296 3.72 -26.90 12.15
CA TYR A 296 4.33 -27.10 13.46
C TYR A 296 3.76 -28.31 14.19
N LYS A 297 4.39 -28.74 15.30
CA LYS A 297 4.01 -29.96 16.03
C LYS A 297 2.58 -29.93 16.55
N ASP A 298 2.07 -28.75 16.93
CA ASP A 298 0.70 -28.55 17.41
C ASP A 298 -0.33 -28.37 16.27
N GLY A 299 0.08 -28.50 15.00
CA GLY A 299 -0.77 -28.34 13.83
C GLY A 299 -1.00 -26.89 13.39
N THR A 300 -0.42 -25.91 14.08
CA THR A 300 -0.40 -24.52 13.60
C THR A 300 0.48 -24.38 12.37
N THR A 301 0.31 -23.28 11.62
CA THR A 301 1.06 -23.06 10.38
C THR A 301 1.55 -21.62 10.24
N ALA A 302 2.70 -21.46 9.58
CA ALA A 302 3.19 -20.19 9.07
C ALA A 302 3.46 -20.32 7.56
N GLU A 303 3.07 -19.34 6.77
CA GLU A 303 3.26 -19.33 5.32
C GLU A 303 3.93 -18.04 4.86
N TYR A 304 5.00 -18.16 4.08
CA TYR A 304 5.83 -17.06 3.58
C TYR A 304 5.72 -17.01 2.07
N ALA A 305 5.29 -15.88 1.52
CA ALA A 305 5.14 -15.68 0.08
C ALA A 305 5.75 -14.34 -0.33
N PHE A 306 6.54 -14.33 -1.40
CA PHE A 306 7.03 -13.09 -1.97
C PHE A 306 5.98 -12.47 -2.89
N THR A 307 6.07 -11.19 -3.20
CA THR A 307 5.50 -10.67 -4.44
C THR A 307 6.67 -10.51 -5.38
N ASP A 308 6.65 -11.16 -6.54
CA ASP A 308 7.57 -10.85 -7.64
C ASP A 308 6.83 -10.16 -8.79
N GLY A 309 5.58 -9.76 -8.51
CA GLY A 309 4.70 -9.14 -9.48
C GLY A 309 3.94 -10.08 -10.41
N LYS A 310 4.14 -11.41 -10.29
CA LYS A 310 3.39 -12.41 -11.06
C LYS A 310 2.12 -12.84 -10.34
N TYR A 311 2.14 -12.92 -9.00
CA TYR A 311 1.01 -13.32 -8.16
C TYR A 311 0.70 -12.28 -7.06
N ASN A 312 -0.55 -12.28 -6.57
CA ASN A 312 -1.03 -11.40 -5.49
C ASN A 312 -1.29 -12.24 -4.22
N PRO A 313 -0.41 -12.20 -3.22
CA PRO A 313 -0.60 -13.02 -2.03
C PRO A 313 -1.76 -12.54 -1.12
N ASN A 314 -2.37 -11.37 -1.42
CA ASN A 314 -3.62 -10.93 -0.79
C ASN A 314 -4.82 -11.83 -1.12
N ASP A 315 -4.73 -12.62 -2.20
CA ASP A 315 -5.75 -13.60 -2.58
C ASP A 315 -6.04 -14.61 -1.44
N ARG A 316 -5.09 -14.82 -0.52
CA ARG A 316 -5.27 -15.67 0.68
C ARG A 316 -6.23 -15.06 1.71
N ILE A 317 -6.21 -13.74 1.87
CA ILE A 317 -7.11 -13.01 2.78
C ILE A 317 -8.50 -12.99 2.19
N GLN A 318 -8.59 -12.68 0.90
CA GLN A 318 -9.85 -12.78 0.15
C GLN A 318 -10.43 -14.18 0.25
N ALA A 319 -9.64 -15.23 0.05
CA ALA A 319 -10.11 -16.62 0.16
C ALA A 319 -10.73 -16.90 1.53
N THR A 320 -10.08 -16.52 2.64
CA THR A 320 -10.65 -16.68 3.99
C THR A 320 -11.98 -15.92 4.13
N LEU A 321 -12.06 -14.67 3.67
CA LEU A 321 -13.28 -13.86 3.74
C LEU A 321 -14.41 -14.40 2.85
N GLU A 322 -14.10 -14.92 1.67
CA GLU A 322 -15.08 -15.56 0.78
C GLU A 322 -15.67 -16.83 1.38
N ARG A 323 -14.85 -17.66 2.02
CA ARG A 323 -15.32 -18.85 2.76
C ARG A 323 -16.29 -18.45 3.86
N ALA A 324 -15.98 -17.40 4.61
CA ALA A 324 -16.89 -16.82 5.60
C ALA A 324 -18.19 -16.29 4.97
N GLY A 325 -18.10 -15.63 3.81
CA GLY A 325 -19.26 -15.16 3.05
C GLY A 325 -20.16 -16.28 2.52
N LYS A 326 -19.59 -17.47 2.27
CA LYS A 326 -20.32 -18.70 1.89
C LYS A 326 -20.85 -19.49 3.09
N GLY A 327 -20.51 -19.08 4.32
CA GLY A 327 -20.89 -19.80 5.54
C GLY A 327 -20.09 -21.07 5.79
N GLU A 328 -18.96 -21.26 5.10
CA GLU A 328 -18.07 -22.42 5.29
C GLU A 328 -17.29 -22.33 6.61
N ILE A 329 -17.06 -21.10 7.09
CA ILE A 329 -16.47 -20.80 8.40
C ILE A 329 -17.29 -19.70 9.07
N LYS A 330 -17.34 -19.70 10.40
CA LYS A 330 -18.03 -18.64 11.17
C LYS A 330 -17.02 -17.56 11.55
N MET A 331 -17.01 -16.45 10.81
CA MET A 331 -16.14 -15.31 11.11
C MET A 331 -16.68 -14.52 12.31
N LYS A 332 -15.84 -14.30 13.32
CA LYS A 332 -16.20 -13.58 14.55
C LYS A 332 -15.69 -12.14 14.55
N ARG A 333 -14.45 -11.91 14.11
CA ARG A 333 -13.82 -10.59 14.15
C ARG A 333 -12.80 -10.39 13.03
N ALA A 334 -12.68 -9.16 12.54
CA ALA A 334 -11.55 -8.73 11.72
C ALA A 334 -10.91 -7.46 12.29
N VAL A 335 -9.58 -7.43 12.38
CA VAL A 335 -8.80 -6.25 12.77
C VAL A 335 -7.91 -5.85 11.61
N PHE A 336 -8.06 -4.62 11.12
CA PHE A 336 -7.27 -4.06 10.02
C PHE A 336 -6.36 -2.95 10.54
N SER A 337 -5.07 -3.06 10.29
CA SER A 337 -4.07 -2.03 10.59
C SER A 337 -3.27 -1.78 9.33
N GLN A 338 -3.70 -0.78 8.55
CA GLN A 338 -3.33 -0.70 7.14
C GLN A 338 -2.91 0.71 6.72
N PHE A 339 -1.70 0.78 6.17
CA PHE A 339 -1.12 1.97 5.54
C PHE A 339 -1.87 2.33 4.26
N VAL A 340 -2.08 1.34 3.38
CA VAL A 340 -2.83 1.53 2.12
C VAL A 340 -3.80 0.38 1.92
N PHE A 341 -5.10 0.67 1.98
CA PHE A 341 -6.15 -0.32 1.74
C PHE A 341 -6.69 -0.17 0.30
N THR A 342 -6.01 -0.76 -0.70
CA THR A 342 -6.40 -0.63 -2.12
C THR A 342 -7.07 -1.86 -2.72
N ASP A 343 -7.01 -3.01 -2.06
CA ASP A 343 -7.62 -4.23 -2.57
C ASP A 343 -9.15 -4.18 -2.44
N GLY A 344 -9.84 -4.13 -3.58
CA GLY A 344 -11.31 -4.08 -3.62
C GLY A 344 -11.94 -5.42 -3.32
N ASP A 345 -11.27 -6.51 -3.69
CA ASP A 345 -11.81 -7.86 -3.55
C ASP A 345 -11.77 -8.29 -2.07
N VAL A 346 -10.77 -7.85 -1.31
CA VAL A 346 -10.76 -7.97 0.16
C VAL A 346 -11.95 -7.22 0.79
N ILE A 347 -12.29 -6.03 0.30
CA ILE A 347 -13.42 -5.24 0.82
C ILE A 347 -14.76 -5.92 0.48
N GLU A 348 -14.91 -6.42 -0.74
CA GLU A 348 -16.09 -7.17 -1.17
C GLU A 348 -16.23 -8.49 -0.38
N GLY A 349 -15.12 -9.21 -0.17
CA GLY A 349 -15.06 -10.41 0.66
C GLY A 349 -15.47 -10.12 2.10
N LEU A 350 -14.96 -9.04 2.70
CA LEU A 350 -15.36 -8.59 4.04
C LEU A 350 -16.85 -8.28 4.11
N ARG A 351 -17.38 -7.58 3.10
CA ARG A 351 -18.81 -7.29 3.02
C ARG A 351 -19.64 -8.58 2.96
N GLY A 352 -19.21 -9.55 2.15
CA GLY A 352 -19.82 -10.88 2.08
C GLY A 352 -19.80 -11.60 3.43
N ALA A 353 -18.64 -11.65 4.08
CA ALA A 353 -18.47 -12.24 5.41
C ALA A 353 -19.41 -11.59 6.44
N MET A 354 -19.52 -10.25 6.47
CA MET A 354 -20.40 -9.54 7.40
C MET A 354 -21.89 -9.73 7.10
N LYS A 355 -22.30 -10.01 5.86
CA LYS A 355 -23.70 -10.36 5.52
C LYS A 355 -24.08 -11.70 6.13
N THR A 356 -23.21 -12.70 5.98
CA THR A 356 -23.44 -14.07 6.42
C THR A 356 -23.24 -14.22 7.93
N ASN A 357 -22.27 -13.51 8.51
CA ASN A 357 -21.94 -13.52 9.93
C ASN A 357 -22.42 -12.20 10.58
N THR A 358 -23.68 -12.17 11.01
CA THR A 358 -24.34 -10.96 11.53
C THR A 358 -23.79 -10.49 12.88
N GLU A 359 -23.11 -11.37 13.61
CA GLU A 359 -22.43 -11.07 14.88
C GLU A 359 -20.99 -10.59 14.68
N MET A 360 -20.44 -10.71 13.46
CA MET A 360 -19.07 -10.32 13.17
C MET A 360 -18.85 -8.83 13.44
N ASP A 361 -17.77 -8.51 14.16
CA ASP A 361 -17.30 -7.14 14.38
C ASP A 361 -16.01 -6.84 13.62
N VAL A 362 -15.78 -5.57 13.34
CA VAL A 362 -14.57 -5.09 12.65
C VAL A 362 -13.95 -3.94 13.42
N PHE A 363 -12.64 -4.03 13.66
CA PHE A 363 -11.82 -2.92 14.12
C PHE A 363 -10.86 -2.48 13.01
N ALA A 364 -10.67 -1.18 12.80
CA ALA A 364 -9.69 -0.71 11.82
C ALA A 364 -8.96 0.57 12.23
N VAL A 365 -7.67 0.64 11.94
CA VAL A 365 -6.88 1.89 11.92
C VAL A 365 -6.24 2.00 10.55
N LEU A 366 -6.53 3.10 9.87
CA LEU A 366 -6.10 3.35 8.49
C LEU A 366 -5.30 4.63 8.43
N ASP A 367 -4.25 4.67 7.61
CA ASP A 367 -3.48 5.89 7.40
C ASP A 367 -4.31 6.94 6.64
N ASP A 368 -4.36 8.17 7.15
CA ASP A 368 -5.21 9.22 6.58
C ASP A 368 -4.79 9.65 5.17
N LYS A 369 -3.50 9.53 4.82
CA LYS A 369 -3.03 9.96 3.49
C LYS A 369 -3.76 9.20 2.38
N PHE A 370 -4.29 8.00 2.65
CA PHE A 370 -4.99 7.16 1.68
C PHE A 370 -6.50 7.07 1.95
N LEU A 371 -7.10 8.04 2.66
CA LEU A 371 -8.53 8.05 2.94
C LEU A 371 -9.37 8.88 1.97
N ALA A 372 -8.73 9.64 1.08
CA ALA A 372 -9.45 10.36 0.04
C ALA A 372 -10.12 9.37 -0.94
N LEU A 373 -11.42 9.55 -1.23
CA LEU A 373 -12.23 8.69 -2.10
C LEU A 373 -11.81 8.76 -3.57
N ASP A 374 -11.04 9.79 -3.91
CA ASP A 374 -10.55 10.05 -5.25
C ASP A 374 -9.13 9.53 -5.50
N GLU A 375 -8.46 9.11 -4.42
CA GLU A 375 -7.16 8.47 -4.44
C GLU A 375 -7.29 6.95 -4.49
N TYR A 376 -6.16 6.25 -4.43
CA TYR A 376 -6.08 4.79 -4.56
C TYR A 376 -6.74 4.04 -3.39
N GLY A 377 -6.80 4.65 -2.20
CA GLY A 377 -7.31 4.01 -1.01
C GLY A 377 -8.83 3.81 -1.02
N LYS A 378 -9.24 2.64 -0.54
CA LYS A 378 -10.65 2.21 -0.47
C LYS A 378 -11.16 2.10 0.97
N GLY A 379 -10.34 2.49 1.95
CA GLY A 379 -10.67 2.47 3.38
C GLY A 379 -11.98 3.18 3.74
N GLY A 380 -12.29 4.29 3.06
CA GLY A 380 -13.54 5.05 3.26
C GLY A 380 -14.82 4.23 3.05
N ALA A 381 -14.74 3.11 2.32
CA ALA A 381 -15.87 2.18 2.16
C ALA A 381 -16.39 1.64 3.50
N LEU A 382 -15.50 1.39 4.47
CA LEU A 382 -15.87 0.92 5.81
C LEU A 382 -16.76 1.92 6.56
N ALA A 383 -16.61 3.22 6.27
CA ALA A 383 -17.46 4.29 6.82
C ALA A 383 -18.70 4.60 5.96
N GLY A 384 -18.94 3.83 4.89
CA GLY A 384 -20.11 3.95 4.02
C GLY A 384 -19.92 4.88 2.83
N TYR A 385 -18.72 5.43 2.61
CA TYR A 385 -18.45 6.24 1.43
C TYR A 385 -18.21 5.34 0.22
N GLN A 386 -18.64 5.77 -0.95
CA GLN A 386 -18.21 5.12 -2.18
C GLN A 386 -16.84 5.66 -2.58
N THR A 387 -15.87 4.77 -2.78
CA THR A 387 -14.57 5.17 -3.34
C THR A 387 -14.58 4.95 -4.84
N SER A 388 -14.05 5.92 -5.59
CA SER A 388 -13.97 5.88 -7.05
C SER A 388 -12.61 6.43 -7.47
N PRO A 389 -11.53 5.63 -7.33
CA PRO A 389 -10.18 6.05 -7.73
C PRO A 389 -10.17 6.46 -9.22
N GLU A 390 -9.28 7.38 -9.59
CA GLU A 390 -9.12 7.81 -11.00
C GLU A 390 -8.81 6.63 -11.93
N HIS A 391 -8.05 5.66 -11.40
CA HIS A 391 -7.65 4.44 -12.09
C HIS A 391 -8.02 3.22 -11.24
N GLY A 392 -9.28 2.79 -11.31
CA GLY A 392 -9.73 1.57 -10.66
C GLY A 392 -11.23 1.36 -10.68
N LYS A 393 -11.68 0.21 -10.16
CA LYS A 393 -13.10 -0.06 -9.95
C LYS A 393 -13.61 0.72 -8.75
N ALA A 394 -14.79 1.32 -8.88
CA ALA A 394 -15.49 1.91 -7.75
C ALA A 394 -15.82 0.82 -6.72
N THR A 395 -15.72 1.17 -5.44
CA THR A 395 -16.05 0.28 -4.32
C THR A 395 -17.19 0.90 -3.53
N PHE A 396 -18.28 0.15 -3.35
CA PHE A 396 -19.46 0.65 -2.64
C PHE A 396 -19.23 0.69 -1.13
N GLY A 397 -19.84 1.69 -0.48
CA GLY A 397 -19.82 1.81 0.97
C GLY A 397 -20.60 0.70 1.67
N PHE A 398 -20.23 0.41 2.92
CA PHE A 398 -20.93 -0.56 3.76
C PHE A 398 -22.30 -0.03 4.19
N SER A 399 -23.28 -0.95 4.28
CA SER A 399 -24.64 -0.61 4.72
C SER A 399 -24.66 -0.12 6.18
N ASN A 400 -25.69 0.64 6.56
CA ASN A 400 -25.83 1.15 7.93
C ASN A 400 -25.74 0.06 9.00
N ASP A 401 -26.34 -1.11 8.77
CA ASP A 401 -26.33 -2.20 9.74
C ASP A 401 -24.97 -2.89 9.87
N MET A 402 -24.18 -2.90 8.80
CA MET A 402 -22.77 -3.30 8.90
C MET A 402 -21.96 -2.27 9.64
N ARG A 403 -22.12 -0.97 9.33
CA ARG A 403 -21.36 0.12 9.96
C ARG A 403 -21.52 0.17 11.48
N LYS A 404 -22.69 -0.21 12.02
CA LYS A 404 -22.90 -0.34 13.47
C LYS A 404 -21.98 -1.36 14.15
N ARG A 405 -21.40 -2.29 13.38
CA ARG A 405 -20.47 -3.33 13.83
C ARG A 405 -19.01 -3.04 13.44
N ILE A 406 -18.74 -1.86 12.87
CA ILE A 406 -17.41 -1.43 12.45
C ILE A 406 -16.95 -0.28 13.36
N LYS A 407 -15.86 -0.48 14.09
CA LYS A 407 -15.14 0.56 14.82
C LYS A 407 -13.84 0.87 14.06
N ALA A 408 -13.88 1.91 13.24
CA ALA A 408 -12.76 2.28 12.38
C ALA A 408 -12.28 3.71 12.61
N PHE A 409 -10.98 3.94 12.43
CA PHE A 409 -10.30 5.22 12.63
C PHE A 409 -9.41 5.58 11.44
N GLY A 410 -9.33 6.87 11.13
CA GLY A 410 -8.24 7.44 10.34
C GLY A 410 -7.18 8.02 11.27
N TYR A 411 -5.91 7.63 11.08
CA TYR A 411 -4.80 8.16 11.86
C TYR A 411 -4.34 9.51 11.31
N GLN A 412 -4.62 10.58 12.06
CA GLN A 412 -4.39 11.97 11.67
C GLN A 412 -3.47 12.66 12.69
N LYS A 413 -2.17 12.40 12.60
CA LYS A 413 -1.16 13.05 13.44
C LYS A 413 -0.17 13.84 12.58
N LYS A 414 0.04 15.10 12.95
CA LYS A 414 1.03 15.97 12.33
C LYS A 414 2.42 15.61 12.85
N ALA A 415 3.41 15.53 11.97
CA ALA A 415 4.80 15.37 12.39
C ALA A 415 5.30 16.68 13.02
N GLU A 416 5.99 16.57 14.15
CA GLU A 416 6.46 17.74 14.89
C GLU A 416 7.37 18.64 14.04
N GLY A 417 7.14 19.95 14.09
CA GLY A 417 7.93 20.95 13.36
C GLY A 417 7.76 20.96 11.84
N ARG A 418 6.80 20.20 11.28
CA ARG A 418 6.59 20.11 9.83
C ARG A 418 5.21 20.59 9.42
N GLU A 419 5.14 21.37 8.34
CA GLU A 419 3.88 21.89 7.79
C GLU A 419 3.46 21.15 6.52
N GLU A 420 2.16 20.92 6.37
CA GLU A 420 1.61 20.40 5.13
C GLU A 420 1.45 21.53 4.12
N THR A 421 2.21 21.47 3.02
CA THR A 421 2.18 22.50 1.97
C THR A 421 1.54 22.01 0.67
N ASP A 422 1.36 20.70 0.52
CA ASP A 422 0.71 20.04 -0.60
C ASP A 422 -0.07 18.82 -0.10
N PRO A 423 -1.42 18.85 -0.10
CA PRO A 423 -2.24 17.74 0.38
C PRO A 423 -2.14 16.50 -0.53
N ASP A 424 -1.73 16.68 -1.79
CA ASP A 424 -1.55 15.58 -2.75
C ASP A 424 -0.09 15.08 -2.79
N GLY A 425 0.86 15.85 -2.23
CA GLY A 425 2.27 15.51 -2.13
C GLY A 425 2.59 14.34 -1.18
N PRO A 426 3.85 13.88 -1.12
CA PRO A 426 4.26 12.83 -0.18
C PRO A 426 3.97 13.23 1.29
N PRO A 427 3.69 12.27 2.19
CA PRO A 427 3.25 12.54 3.56
C PRO A 427 4.40 12.99 4.48
N LEU A 428 5.12 14.04 4.10
CA LEU A 428 6.32 14.53 4.80
C LEU A 428 6.00 15.26 6.11
N SER A 429 4.79 15.82 6.22
CA SER A 429 4.30 16.59 7.37
C SER A 429 3.47 15.76 8.35
N ARG A 430 3.40 14.44 8.15
CA ARG A 430 2.50 13.54 8.85
C ARG A 430 3.29 12.44 9.53
N GLU A 431 2.87 12.06 10.73
CA GLU A 431 3.24 10.77 11.28
C GLU A 431 2.37 9.70 10.62
N VAL A 432 3.02 8.70 10.03
CA VAL A 432 2.36 7.74 9.14
C VAL A 432 2.00 6.46 9.89
N TRP A 433 0.77 5.99 9.76
CA TRP A 433 0.37 4.66 10.21
C TRP A 433 0.88 3.58 9.23
N HIS A 434 2.18 3.31 9.26
CA HIS A 434 2.87 2.42 8.31
C HIS A 434 2.83 0.94 8.74
N ASP A 435 1.63 0.46 9.08
CA ASP A 435 1.38 -0.96 9.31
C ASP A 435 0.70 -1.61 8.09
N LYS A 436 0.85 -2.92 7.96
CA LYS A 436 0.29 -3.71 6.87
C LYS A 436 -0.20 -5.04 7.41
N THR A 437 -1.05 -4.97 8.42
CA THR A 437 -1.44 -6.14 9.19
C THR A 437 -2.94 -6.34 9.20
N THR A 438 -3.36 -7.58 9.06
CA THR A 438 -4.77 -7.99 9.17
C THR A 438 -4.87 -9.22 10.05
N VAL A 439 -5.78 -9.17 11.00
CA VAL A 439 -6.07 -10.29 11.91
C VAL A 439 -7.50 -10.73 11.69
N LEU A 440 -7.72 -12.00 11.36
CA LEU A 440 -9.03 -12.60 11.19
C LEU A 440 -9.25 -13.66 12.27
N ILE A 441 -10.35 -13.57 13.00
CA ILE A 441 -10.74 -14.58 14.01
C ILE A 441 -12.02 -15.27 13.52
N TYR A 442 -11.96 -16.59 13.40
CA TYR A 442 -13.07 -17.40 12.93
C TYR A 442 -13.11 -18.76 13.62
N GLU A 443 -14.26 -19.42 13.53
CA GLU A 443 -14.46 -20.80 13.95
C GLU A 443 -14.60 -21.71 12.74
N GLU A 444 -13.89 -22.83 12.78
CA GLU A 444 -13.85 -23.87 11.75
C GLU A 444 -13.76 -25.23 12.46
N ASP A 445 -14.69 -26.13 12.15
CA ASP A 445 -14.77 -27.47 12.74
C ASP A 445 -14.73 -27.48 14.28
N GLY A 446 -15.38 -26.49 14.91
CA GLY A 446 -15.45 -26.35 16.37
C GLY A 446 -14.18 -25.78 17.03
N VAL A 447 -13.17 -25.42 16.25
CA VAL A 447 -11.93 -24.78 16.72
C VAL A 447 -11.93 -23.31 16.33
N GLU A 448 -11.62 -22.44 17.29
CA GLU A 448 -11.45 -21.02 17.03
C GLU A 448 -10.00 -20.71 16.65
N TRP A 449 -9.83 -20.21 15.44
CA TRP A 449 -8.56 -19.86 14.84
C TRP A 449 -8.40 -18.35 14.76
N VAL A 450 -7.15 -17.90 14.83
CA VAL A 450 -6.74 -16.57 14.43
C VAL A 450 -5.72 -16.69 13.31
N GLU A 451 -5.98 -15.98 12.21
CA GLU A 451 -5.04 -15.77 11.13
C GLU A 451 -4.46 -14.37 11.21
N VAL A 452 -3.14 -14.26 11.27
CA VAL A 452 -2.41 -12.99 11.23
C VAL A 452 -1.70 -12.89 9.89
N PHE A 453 -2.05 -11.89 9.11
CA PHE A 453 -1.43 -11.56 7.84
C PHE A 453 -0.59 -10.31 7.99
N THR A 454 0.66 -10.35 7.55
CA THR A 454 1.54 -9.18 7.41
C THR A 454 1.90 -9.01 5.94
N GLY A 455 1.68 -7.84 5.35
CA GLY A 455 1.86 -7.59 3.92
C GLY A 455 0.87 -6.55 3.41
N SER A 456 1.25 -5.81 2.36
CA SER A 456 0.44 -4.71 1.85
C SER A 456 -0.76 -5.22 1.06
N PHE A 457 -1.91 -4.55 1.22
CA PHE A 457 -3.03 -4.66 0.28
C PHE A 457 -2.78 -3.97 -1.06
N ASN A 458 -1.57 -3.47 -1.29
CA ASN A 458 -1.27 -2.79 -2.54
C ASN A 458 -1.44 -3.76 -3.72
N LEU A 459 -2.45 -3.49 -4.55
CA LEU A 459 -2.51 -3.93 -5.93
C LEU A 459 -1.39 -3.23 -6.71
N SER A 460 -0.13 -3.48 -6.37
CA SER A 460 0.96 -3.12 -7.26
C SER A 460 0.92 -4.08 -8.43
N THR A 461 -0.02 -3.84 -9.34
CA THR A 461 -0.07 -4.43 -10.68
C THR A 461 1.18 -4.08 -11.49
N ASN A 462 2.09 -3.26 -10.94
CA ASN A 462 3.46 -3.22 -11.40
C ASN A 462 4.15 -4.51 -11.01
N GLY A 463 4.24 -5.42 -11.98
CA GLY A 463 4.82 -6.74 -11.80
C GLY A 463 6.31 -6.77 -11.46
N ALA A 464 6.87 -5.68 -10.93
CA ALA A 464 8.27 -5.55 -10.53
C ALA A 464 8.43 -5.15 -9.06
N ASN A 465 7.34 -4.96 -8.31
CA ASN A 465 7.45 -4.69 -6.88
C ASN A 465 7.76 -5.97 -6.10
N ALA A 466 8.74 -5.89 -5.21
CA ALA A 466 9.09 -6.98 -4.31
C ALA A 466 8.59 -6.72 -2.88
N GLU A 467 7.90 -7.68 -2.27
CA GLU A 467 7.43 -7.63 -0.88
C GLU A 467 7.42 -9.05 -0.30
N LEU A 468 7.58 -9.18 1.01
CA LEU A 468 7.35 -10.43 1.73
C LEU A 468 6.00 -10.33 2.43
N GLN A 469 5.12 -11.30 2.20
CA GLN A 469 3.88 -11.45 2.93
C GLN A 469 3.89 -12.73 3.76
N VAL A 470 3.54 -12.63 5.04
CA VAL A 470 3.51 -13.75 5.98
C VAL A 470 2.09 -13.97 6.48
N LYS A 471 1.66 -15.23 6.54
CA LYS A 471 0.40 -15.67 7.13
C LYS A 471 0.68 -16.64 8.27
N PHE A 472 0.26 -16.32 9.48
CA PHE A 472 0.24 -17.25 10.61
C PHE A 472 -1.19 -17.74 10.84
N ARG A 473 -1.37 -19.02 11.19
CA ARG A 473 -2.63 -19.59 11.65
C ARG A 473 -2.38 -20.30 12.97
N VAL A 474 -2.95 -19.76 14.05
CA VAL A 474 -2.78 -20.25 15.43
C VAL A 474 -4.15 -20.27 16.14
N PRO A 475 -4.30 -20.96 17.29
CA PRO A 475 -5.54 -20.91 18.05
C PRO A 475 -5.85 -19.48 18.50
N ALA A 476 -7.13 -19.08 18.49
CA ALA A 476 -7.56 -17.73 18.86
C ALA A 476 -7.20 -17.34 20.30
N LYS A 477 -7.04 -18.33 21.19
CA LYS A 477 -6.59 -18.14 22.57
C LYS A 477 -5.08 -17.93 22.71
N SER A 478 -4.31 -18.01 21.62
CA SER A 478 -2.86 -17.82 21.65
C SER A 478 -2.51 -16.38 22.05
N GLU A 479 -1.47 -16.24 22.87
CA GLU A 479 -0.95 -14.91 23.22
C GLU A 479 -0.38 -14.16 22.02
N PHE A 480 -0.01 -14.89 20.96
CA PHE A 480 0.46 -14.35 19.69
C PHE A 480 -0.62 -13.56 18.96
N GLY A 481 -1.81 -14.14 18.75
CA GLY A 481 -2.92 -13.41 18.12
C GLY A 481 -3.33 -12.18 18.95
N ARG A 482 -3.42 -12.34 20.28
CA ARG A 482 -3.72 -11.23 21.20
C ARG A 482 -2.70 -10.10 21.10
N MET A 483 -1.41 -10.43 21.02
CA MET A 483 -0.33 -9.45 20.91
C MET A 483 -0.50 -8.52 19.71
N PHE A 484 -0.83 -9.05 18.53
CA PHE A 484 -1.09 -8.24 17.34
C PHE A 484 -2.31 -7.33 17.52
N ILE A 485 -3.43 -7.87 18.01
CA ILE A 485 -4.67 -7.11 18.24
C ILE A 485 -4.42 -5.97 19.22
N GLU A 486 -3.77 -6.26 20.35
CA GLU A 486 -3.46 -5.26 21.38
C GLU A 486 -2.58 -4.13 20.86
N SER A 487 -1.57 -4.44 20.04
CA SER A 487 -0.67 -3.42 19.48
C SER A 487 -1.37 -2.40 18.57
N VAL A 488 -2.54 -2.74 18.05
CA VAL A 488 -3.36 -1.85 17.22
C VAL A 488 -4.41 -1.15 18.08
N GLU A 489 -5.21 -1.92 18.82
CA GLU A 489 -6.36 -1.40 19.56
C GLU A 489 -5.95 -0.52 20.74
N LYS A 490 -4.90 -0.91 21.48
CA LYS A 490 -4.44 -0.14 22.63
C LYS A 490 -3.73 1.14 22.21
N VAL A 491 -2.94 1.10 21.13
CA VAL A 491 -2.33 2.32 20.58
C VAL A 491 -3.41 3.30 20.14
N ALA A 492 -4.44 2.82 19.43
CA ALA A 492 -5.56 3.68 19.04
C ALA A 492 -6.32 4.25 20.25
N ALA A 493 -6.51 3.44 21.31
CA ALA A 493 -7.18 3.88 22.53
C ALA A 493 -6.35 4.89 23.35
N LEU A 494 -5.02 4.82 23.29
CA LEU A 494 -4.11 5.75 23.97
C LEU A 494 -3.95 7.07 23.24
N ASN A 495 -4.25 7.10 21.94
CA ASN A 495 -4.09 8.27 21.08
C ASN A 495 -5.44 8.71 20.44
N PRO A 496 -6.51 8.93 21.24
CA PRO A 496 -7.85 9.22 20.71
C PRO A 496 -7.92 10.53 19.91
N GLU A 497 -7.04 11.49 20.19
CA GLU A 497 -6.96 12.77 19.47
C GLU A 497 -6.43 12.62 18.03
N PHE A 498 -5.65 11.56 17.77
CA PHE A 498 -5.07 11.26 16.46
C PHE A 498 -5.85 10.14 15.74
N CYS A 499 -6.46 9.24 16.50
CA CYS A 499 -7.33 8.19 15.96
C CYS A 499 -8.76 8.72 15.80
N VAL A 500 -8.95 9.54 14.78
CA VAL A 500 -10.24 10.19 14.48
C VAL A 500 -11.22 9.15 13.91
N PRO A 501 -12.49 9.08 14.36
CA PRO A 501 -13.47 8.16 13.78
C PRO A 501 -13.50 8.25 12.26
N LEU A 502 -13.47 7.10 11.57
CA LEU A 502 -13.18 7.04 10.14
C LEU A 502 -14.12 7.92 9.29
N GLU A 503 -15.40 7.99 9.64
CA GLU A 503 -16.36 8.87 8.94
C GLU A 503 -15.96 10.34 9.05
N THR A 504 -15.58 10.78 10.24
CA THR A 504 -15.08 12.14 10.52
C THR A 504 -13.75 12.39 9.81
N ALA A 505 -12.83 11.42 9.83
CA ALA A 505 -11.52 11.53 9.19
C ALA A 505 -11.64 11.71 7.67
N VAL A 506 -12.42 10.85 7.00
CA VAL A 506 -12.70 10.95 5.56
C VAL A 506 -13.38 12.28 5.24
N PHE A 507 -14.38 12.69 6.01
CA PHE A 507 -15.07 13.96 5.77
C PHE A 507 -14.13 15.17 5.93
N ARG A 508 -13.27 15.18 6.96
CA ARG A 508 -12.28 16.24 7.19
C ARG A 508 -11.29 16.35 6.03
N ASN A 509 -10.83 15.22 5.50
CA ASN A 509 -9.95 15.19 4.31
C ASN A 509 -10.62 15.89 3.11
N TYR A 510 -11.88 15.54 2.84
CA TYR A 510 -12.65 16.19 1.78
C TYR A 510 -12.92 17.66 2.01
N LEU A 511 -13.23 18.04 3.24
CA LEU A 511 -13.48 19.42 3.58
C LEU A 511 -12.22 20.26 3.35
N GLY A 512 -11.04 19.74 3.72
CA GLY A 512 -9.74 20.34 3.42
C GLY A 512 -9.54 20.58 1.92
N LYS A 513 -9.71 19.54 1.08
CA LYS A 513 -9.61 19.67 -0.38
C LYS A 513 -10.66 20.64 -0.98
N PHE A 514 -11.87 20.63 -0.44
CA PHE A 514 -12.97 21.47 -0.91
C PHE A 514 -12.77 22.95 -0.58
N LEU A 515 -12.19 23.26 0.58
CA LEU A 515 -11.95 24.63 1.04
C LEU A 515 -10.53 25.13 0.74
N GLY A 516 -9.60 24.26 0.37
CA GLY A 516 -8.22 24.62 0.10
C GLY A 516 -7.38 24.77 1.38
N HIS A 517 -7.59 23.88 2.35
CA HIS A 517 -6.93 23.86 3.65
C HIS A 517 -6.25 22.51 3.91
N SER A 518 -5.18 22.54 4.72
CA SER A 518 -4.66 21.30 5.31
C SER A 518 -5.70 20.73 6.27
N ILE A 519 -5.77 19.39 6.36
CA ILE A 519 -6.65 18.75 7.33
C ILE A 519 -6.33 19.20 8.76
N PHE A 520 -5.07 19.48 9.07
CA PHE A 520 -4.62 19.84 10.41
C PHE A 520 -5.04 21.25 10.82
N GLU A 521 -5.42 22.09 9.87
CA GLU A 521 -5.96 23.44 10.11
C GLU A 521 -7.44 23.40 10.48
N ILE A 522 -8.14 22.32 10.13
CA ILE A 522 -9.57 22.17 10.39
C ILE A 522 -9.76 21.38 11.69
N ALA A 523 -10.24 22.01 12.76
CA ALA A 523 -10.47 21.31 14.03
C ALA A 523 -11.52 20.18 13.91
N VAL A 524 -11.27 19.02 14.53
CA VAL A 524 -12.18 17.86 14.51
C VAL A 524 -13.58 18.23 15.02
N ALA A 525 -13.68 19.00 16.11
CA ALA A 525 -14.95 19.44 16.67
C ALA A 525 -15.78 20.30 15.67
N LYS A 526 -15.10 21.10 14.83
CA LYS A 526 -15.77 21.89 13.77
C LYS A 526 -16.31 20.98 12.67
N VAL A 527 -15.55 19.94 12.30
CA VAL A 527 -16.00 18.91 11.36
C VAL A 527 -17.26 18.20 11.88
N GLU A 528 -17.26 17.79 13.14
CA GLU A 528 -18.40 17.12 13.77
C GLU A 528 -19.63 18.03 13.85
N SER A 529 -19.44 19.32 14.14
CA SER A 529 -20.51 20.33 14.10
C SER A 529 -21.14 20.45 12.71
N ILE A 530 -20.31 20.54 11.66
CA ILE A 530 -20.77 20.58 10.27
C ILE A 530 -21.55 19.29 9.93
N MET A 531 -21.01 18.12 10.24
CA MET A 531 -21.68 16.83 9.99
C MET A 531 -23.02 16.73 10.73
N SER A 532 -23.10 17.23 11.96
CA SER A 532 -24.33 17.29 12.75
C SER A 532 -25.37 18.21 12.10
N SER A 533 -24.96 19.41 11.66
CA SER A 533 -25.82 20.36 10.95
C SER A 533 -26.37 19.76 9.65
N LEU A 534 -25.55 19.09 8.86
CA LEU A 534 -25.97 18.39 7.63
C LEU A 534 -27.01 17.29 7.91
N ARG A 535 -26.76 16.45 8.92
CA ARG A 535 -27.70 15.39 9.34
C ARG A 535 -29.02 15.95 9.89
N GLY A 536 -28.96 17.12 10.53
CA GLY A 536 -30.12 17.84 11.07
C GLY A 536 -30.89 18.67 10.04
N GLY A 537 -30.48 18.68 8.76
CA GLY A 537 -31.11 19.51 7.72
C GLY A 537 -30.79 21.01 7.83
N LYS A 538 -29.83 21.40 8.68
CA LYS A 538 -29.41 22.79 8.90
C LYS A 538 -28.32 23.19 7.91
N SER A 539 -28.63 23.09 6.62
CA SER A 539 -27.66 23.32 5.54
C SER A 539 -27.04 24.72 5.55
N SER A 540 -27.82 25.76 5.86
CA SER A 540 -27.33 27.14 5.98
C SER A 540 -26.27 27.29 7.08
N GLN A 541 -26.49 26.65 8.23
CA GLN A 541 -25.52 26.65 9.34
C GLN A 541 -24.24 25.93 8.92
N ALA A 542 -24.36 24.74 8.31
CA ALA A 542 -23.20 24.00 7.81
C ALA A 542 -22.39 24.83 6.80
N ILE A 543 -23.04 25.53 5.87
CA ILE A 543 -22.36 26.39 4.89
C ILE A 543 -21.65 27.57 5.57
N GLU A 544 -22.25 28.20 6.58
CA GLU A 544 -21.60 29.29 7.31
C GLU A 544 -20.33 28.79 8.03
N GLU A 545 -20.42 27.65 8.70
CA GLU A 545 -19.27 27.04 9.36
C GLU A 545 -18.15 26.67 8.37
N MET A 546 -18.49 26.24 7.14
CA MET A 546 -17.51 26.02 6.06
C MET A 546 -16.91 27.33 5.53
N ARG A 547 -17.71 28.39 5.46
CA ARG A 547 -17.26 29.72 5.04
C ARG A 547 -16.24 30.29 6.02
N GLU A 548 -16.50 30.15 7.32
CA GLU A 548 -15.58 30.56 8.37
C GLU A 548 -14.21 29.90 8.17
N ILE A 549 -14.17 28.57 8.01
CA ILE A 549 -12.93 27.83 7.72
C ILE A 549 -12.25 28.38 6.47
N GLY A 550 -12.97 28.47 5.35
CA GLY A 550 -12.40 28.94 4.08
C GLY A 550 -11.96 30.42 4.08
N GLY A 551 -12.30 31.17 5.12
CA GLY A 551 -11.82 32.53 5.36
C GLY A 551 -10.51 32.60 6.16
N GLU A 552 -10.08 31.50 6.79
CA GLU A 552 -8.89 31.42 7.63
C GLU A 552 -7.60 31.35 6.80
N PRO A 553 -6.45 31.77 7.36
CA PRO A 553 -5.16 31.54 6.73
C PRO A 553 -4.84 30.05 6.58
N THR A 554 -4.18 29.67 5.48
CA THR A 554 -3.67 28.30 5.27
C THR A 554 -2.17 28.29 4.96
N THR A 555 -1.52 27.19 5.32
CA THR A 555 -0.13 26.82 5.06
C THR A 555 0.07 26.16 3.70
N LEU A 556 -1.00 25.75 3.01
CA LEU A 556 -0.91 25.17 1.68
C LEU A 556 -0.25 26.13 0.69
N SER A 557 0.61 25.60 -0.18
CA SER A 557 1.27 26.37 -1.23
C SER A 557 0.29 26.75 -2.36
N LYS A 558 -0.60 25.82 -2.71
CA LYS A 558 -1.70 26.01 -3.66
C LYS A 558 -2.98 26.30 -2.91
N LYS A 559 -3.23 27.59 -2.63
CA LYS A 559 -4.42 28.07 -1.91
C LYS A 559 -5.56 28.32 -2.87
N LEU A 560 -6.78 28.09 -2.43
CA LEU A 560 -7.95 28.62 -3.13
C LEU A 560 -8.11 30.10 -2.79
N SER A 561 -8.48 30.89 -3.79
CA SER A 561 -8.87 32.28 -3.57
C SER A 561 -10.23 32.36 -2.88
N LYS A 562 -10.48 33.45 -2.12
CA LYS A 562 -11.79 33.67 -1.49
C LYS A 562 -12.96 33.58 -2.49
N PRO A 563 -12.89 34.15 -3.71
CA PRO A 563 -13.94 33.98 -4.71
C PRO A 563 -14.16 32.52 -5.14
N GLU A 564 -13.12 31.70 -5.21
CA GLU A 564 -13.25 30.27 -5.54
C GLU A 564 -13.97 29.50 -4.42
N VAL A 565 -13.60 29.75 -3.16
CA VAL A 565 -14.27 29.16 -1.99
C VAL A 565 -15.75 29.54 -1.98
N GLU A 566 -16.07 30.83 -2.11
CA GLU A 566 -17.47 31.29 -2.16
C GLU A 566 -18.22 30.72 -3.37
N GLY A 567 -17.55 30.58 -4.52
CA GLY A 567 -18.14 29.94 -5.71
C GLY A 567 -18.52 28.48 -5.46
N ARG A 568 -17.66 27.72 -4.77
CA ARG A 568 -17.91 26.33 -4.35
C ARG A 568 -19.07 26.26 -3.34
N LEU A 569 -19.07 27.11 -2.32
CA LEU A 569 -20.14 27.17 -1.31
C LEU A 569 -21.49 27.62 -1.90
N SER A 570 -21.49 28.55 -2.86
CA SER A 570 -22.69 28.98 -3.57
C SER A 570 -23.31 27.85 -4.39
N LYS A 571 -22.49 27.06 -5.11
CA LYS A 571 -22.95 25.85 -5.80
C LYS A 571 -23.55 24.85 -4.83
N LEU A 572 -22.88 24.60 -3.70
CA LEU A 572 -23.41 23.71 -2.68
C LEU A 572 -24.77 24.19 -2.14
N LYS A 573 -24.94 25.50 -1.89
CA LYS A 573 -26.22 26.09 -1.50
C LYS A 573 -27.30 25.82 -2.56
N LYS A 574 -26.99 26.04 -3.84
CA LYS A 574 -27.90 25.75 -4.96
C LYS A 574 -28.33 24.29 -4.98
N LEU A 575 -27.43 23.35 -4.66
CA LEU A 575 -27.78 21.94 -4.54
C LEU A 575 -28.83 21.71 -3.45
N PHE A 576 -28.65 22.32 -2.27
CA PHE A 576 -29.64 22.20 -1.19
C PHE A 576 -30.98 22.82 -1.55
N ASP A 577 -30.98 24.01 -2.16
CA ASP A 577 -32.20 24.65 -2.64
C ASP A 577 -32.92 23.77 -3.70
N TRP A 578 -32.16 23.17 -4.62
CA TRP A 578 -32.68 22.24 -5.62
C TRP A 578 -33.27 20.98 -4.99
N ARG A 579 -32.63 20.40 -3.97
CA ARG A 579 -33.17 19.25 -3.24
C ARG A 579 -34.52 19.56 -2.61
N GLY A 580 -34.66 20.73 -1.97
CA GLY A 580 -35.92 21.19 -1.40
C GLY A 580 -37.02 21.33 -2.45
N LYS A 581 -36.72 21.95 -3.60
CA LYS A 581 -37.67 22.08 -4.74
C LYS A 581 -38.13 20.74 -5.30
N ASN A 582 -37.29 19.71 -5.22
CA ASN A 582 -37.56 18.38 -5.75
C ASN A 582 -38.06 17.38 -4.69
N ASN A 583 -38.53 17.86 -3.53
CA ASN A 583 -39.05 17.05 -2.43
C ASN A 583 -38.06 15.96 -1.95
N LEU A 584 -36.76 16.21 -2.09
CA LEU A 584 -35.74 15.35 -1.50
C LEU A 584 -35.55 15.73 -0.03
N PRO A 585 -35.16 14.77 0.84
CA PRO A 585 -34.90 15.08 2.24
C PRO A 585 -33.87 16.21 2.38
N GLU A 586 -34.20 17.21 3.19
CA GLU A 586 -33.30 18.32 3.54
C GLU A 586 -32.06 17.83 4.27
N ARG A 587 -32.21 16.80 5.10
CA ARG A 587 -31.09 16.08 5.70
C ARG A 587 -30.22 15.47 4.59
N ILE A 588 -28.91 15.67 4.71
CA ILE A 588 -27.92 15.04 3.85
C ILE A 588 -26.91 14.31 4.74
N TYR A 589 -26.57 13.09 4.35
CA TYR A 589 -25.52 12.36 5.06
C TYR A 589 -24.14 12.87 4.64
N PRO A 590 -23.12 12.80 5.51
CA PRO A 590 -21.74 13.18 5.18
C PRO A 590 -21.23 12.57 3.86
N GLN A 591 -21.61 11.33 3.56
CA GLN A 591 -21.27 10.63 2.32
C GLN A 591 -21.85 11.32 1.07
N GLN A 592 -23.12 11.72 1.15
CA GLN A 592 -23.81 12.41 0.05
C GLN A 592 -23.26 13.82 -0.16
N PHE A 593 -22.93 14.52 0.94
CA PHE A 593 -22.24 15.80 0.89
C PHE A 593 -20.88 15.64 0.21
N THR A 594 -20.06 14.69 0.65
CA THR A 594 -18.72 14.47 0.11
C THR A 594 -18.75 14.18 -1.38
N ALA A 595 -19.73 13.39 -1.84
CA ALA A 595 -19.93 13.13 -3.25
C ALA A 595 -20.31 14.40 -4.05
N ALA A 596 -21.15 15.28 -3.50
CA ALA A 596 -21.45 16.58 -4.11
C ALA A 596 -20.23 17.52 -4.12
N ALA A 597 -19.52 17.61 -2.99
CA ALA A 597 -18.33 18.43 -2.83
C ALA A 597 -17.24 18.01 -3.81
N PHE A 598 -17.07 16.71 -4.06
CA PHE A 598 -16.19 16.20 -5.11
C PHE A 598 -16.60 16.72 -6.49
N GLY A 599 -17.86 16.54 -6.89
CA GLY A 599 -18.34 16.99 -8.21
C GLY A 599 -18.24 18.51 -8.42
N ILE A 600 -18.37 19.30 -7.35
CA ILE A 600 -18.24 20.76 -7.38
C ILE A 600 -16.76 21.20 -7.39
N GLY A 601 -15.92 20.55 -6.58
CA GLY A 601 -14.53 20.91 -6.33
C GLY A 601 -13.55 20.43 -7.41
N HIS A 602 -13.93 19.39 -8.16
CA HIS A 602 -13.11 18.77 -9.21
C HIS A 602 -13.80 18.76 -10.57
N PRO A 603 -14.13 19.93 -11.16
CA PRO A 603 -14.77 19.98 -12.49
C PRO A 603 -13.87 19.41 -13.61
N GLU A 604 -12.57 19.27 -13.38
CA GLU A 604 -11.60 18.63 -14.26
C GLU A 604 -11.68 17.09 -14.27
N ALA A 605 -12.35 16.50 -13.28
CA ALA A 605 -12.57 15.06 -13.25
C ALA A 605 -13.43 14.63 -14.46
N SER A 606 -13.23 13.40 -14.93
CA SER A 606 -14.00 12.89 -16.07
C SER A 606 -15.52 13.01 -15.83
N PRO A 607 -16.33 13.40 -16.83
CA PRO A 607 -17.77 13.58 -16.64
C PRO A 607 -18.48 12.33 -16.10
N GLY A 608 -18.02 11.13 -16.49
CA GLY A 608 -18.50 9.85 -15.97
C GLY A 608 -18.28 9.68 -14.46
N ARG A 609 -17.19 10.21 -13.91
CA ARG A 609 -16.90 10.20 -12.48
C ARG A 609 -17.74 11.23 -11.73
N VAL A 610 -17.88 12.43 -12.29
CA VAL A 610 -18.72 13.49 -11.71
C VAL A 610 -20.17 13.04 -11.62
N ILE A 611 -20.75 12.45 -12.68
CA ILE A 611 -22.13 11.96 -12.63
C ILE A 611 -22.28 10.82 -11.61
N GLN A 612 -21.31 9.91 -11.49
CA GLN A 612 -21.37 8.83 -10.50
C GLN A 612 -21.43 9.36 -9.07
N GLN A 613 -20.66 10.40 -8.76
CA GLN A 613 -20.68 11.05 -7.44
C GLN A 613 -21.97 11.86 -7.25
N MET A 614 -22.46 12.53 -8.29
CA MET A 614 -23.74 13.23 -8.24
C MET A 614 -24.94 12.29 -8.03
N ARG A 615 -24.91 11.07 -8.58
CA ARG A 615 -25.93 10.04 -8.27
C ARG A 615 -26.00 9.73 -6.78
N GLN A 616 -24.85 9.63 -6.12
CA GLN A 616 -24.81 9.39 -4.67
C GLN A 616 -25.33 10.59 -3.89
N SER A 617 -24.97 11.81 -4.31
CA SER A 617 -25.41 13.01 -3.61
C SER A 617 -26.92 13.19 -3.67
N VAL A 618 -27.57 12.80 -4.77
CA VAL A 618 -29.05 12.87 -4.94
C VAL A 618 -29.77 11.56 -4.59
N TRP A 619 -29.06 10.58 -4.03
CA TRP A 619 -29.65 9.28 -3.72
C TRP A 619 -30.79 9.37 -2.70
N SER A 620 -31.83 8.57 -2.93
CA SER A 620 -32.94 8.36 -2.00
C SER A 620 -33.33 6.88 -1.97
N PRO A 621 -33.80 6.34 -0.84
CA PRO A 621 -34.30 4.97 -0.76
C PRO A 621 -35.35 4.68 -1.85
N GLY A 622 -35.23 3.54 -2.53
CA GLY A 622 -36.18 3.08 -3.55
C GLY A 622 -36.03 3.73 -4.94
N ALA A 623 -35.08 4.65 -5.15
CA ALA A 623 -34.86 5.23 -6.47
C ALA A 623 -34.22 4.23 -7.44
N GLN A 624 -34.81 4.07 -8.63
CA GLN A 624 -34.23 3.28 -9.72
C GLN A 624 -33.02 3.99 -10.35
N ASN A 625 -32.13 3.23 -10.98
CA ASN A 625 -30.89 3.76 -11.57
C ASN A 625 -31.15 4.87 -12.60
N ASP A 626 -32.11 4.69 -13.50
CA ASP A 626 -32.43 5.69 -14.53
C ASP A 626 -32.94 7.00 -13.93
N ALA A 627 -33.77 6.90 -12.87
CA ALA A 627 -34.25 8.07 -12.14
C ALA A 627 -33.12 8.79 -11.39
N LEU A 628 -32.16 8.05 -10.84
CA LEU A 628 -30.97 8.64 -10.21
C LEU A 628 -30.06 9.33 -11.23
N ASP A 629 -29.88 8.74 -12.41
CA ASP A 629 -29.11 9.35 -13.50
C ASP A 629 -29.75 10.65 -13.99
N GLN A 630 -31.07 10.64 -14.15
CA GLN A 630 -31.81 11.84 -14.54
C GLN A 630 -31.70 12.94 -13.47
N ARG A 631 -31.92 12.62 -12.19
CA ARG A 631 -31.75 13.56 -11.07
C ARG A 631 -30.32 14.11 -10.98
N ALA A 632 -29.32 13.27 -11.20
CA ALA A 632 -27.92 13.68 -11.18
C ALA A 632 -27.64 14.69 -12.30
N LYS A 633 -28.15 14.45 -13.52
CA LYS A 633 -28.03 15.38 -14.65
C LYS A 633 -28.73 16.71 -14.37
N GLU A 634 -29.96 16.67 -13.85
CA GLU A 634 -30.71 17.88 -13.47
C GLU A 634 -29.97 18.71 -12.41
N ALA A 635 -29.46 18.06 -11.37
CA ALA A 635 -28.64 18.72 -10.35
C ALA A 635 -27.37 19.31 -10.96
N MET A 636 -26.66 18.57 -11.82
CA MET A 636 -25.47 19.07 -12.51
C MET A 636 -25.77 20.30 -13.37
N THR A 637 -26.91 20.31 -14.08
CA THR A 637 -27.38 21.48 -14.85
C THR A 637 -27.62 22.69 -13.95
N GLU A 638 -28.34 22.52 -12.83
CA GLU A 638 -28.59 23.60 -11.86
C GLU A 638 -27.29 24.18 -11.28
N LEU A 639 -26.29 23.33 -11.08
CA LEU A 639 -24.97 23.69 -10.56
C LEU A 639 -24.03 24.28 -11.61
N GLY A 640 -24.39 24.23 -12.90
CA GLY A 640 -23.52 24.61 -14.01
C GLY A 640 -22.29 23.70 -14.15
N LEU A 641 -22.44 22.41 -13.83
CA LEU A 641 -21.40 21.40 -14.00
C LEU A 641 -21.48 20.79 -15.42
N PRO A 642 -20.33 20.37 -16.00
CA PRO A 642 -20.31 19.77 -17.33
C PRO A 642 -21.10 18.46 -17.36
N LEU A 643 -22.06 18.34 -18.28
CA LEU A 643 -22.80 17.10 -18.48
C LEU A 643 -21.96 16.07 -19.25
N PRO A 644 -22.04 14.77 -18.91
CA PRO A 644 -21.39 13.72 -19.69
C PRO A 644 -21.98 13.63 -21.09
N SER A 645 -21.12 13.38 -22.09
CA SER A 645 -21.59 13.01 -23.43
C SER A 645 -22.24 11.61 -23.39
N GLU A 646 -23.05 11.26 -24.39
CA GLU A 646 -23.62 9.91 -24.51
C GLU A 646 -22.56 8.79 -24.50
N ARG A 647 -21.33 9.11 -24.94
CA ARG A 647 -20.19 8.20 -24.92
C ARG A 647 -19.64 7.99 -23.51
N ASP A 648 -19.56 9.06 -22.72
CA ASP A 648 -19.07 9.01 -21.33
C ASP A 648 -20.02 8.23 -20.40
N ALA A 649 -21.32 8.24 -20.71
CA ALA A 649 -22.34 7.49 -19.97
C ALA A 649 -22.17 5.96 -20.10
N LYS A 650 -21.68 5.46 -21.25
CA LYS A 650 -21.45 4.03 -21.47
C LYS A 650 -20.17 3.53 -20.78
N ASP A 651 -19.13 4.37 -20.72
CA ASP A 651 -17.86 4.02 -20.08
C ASP A 651 -17.90 4.11 -18.54
N GLY A 652 -18.85 4.89 -17.97
CA GLY A 652 -19.10 4.96 -16.53
C GLY A 652 -20.05 3.89 -15.97
N GLY A 653 -20.79 3.17 -16.83
CA GLY A 653 -21.80 2.17 -16.45
C GLY A 653 -21.27 0.73 -16.30
N GLY A 654 -19.97 0.50 -16.46
CA GLY A 654 -19.38 -0.84 -16.43
C GLY A 654 -19.26 -1.43 -15.03
N GLY A 655 -20.29 -2.15 -14.56
CA GLY A 655 -20.15 -3.10 -13.46
C GLY A 655 -21.32 -3.12 -12.48
N GLY A 656 -22.45 -3.69 -12.90
CA GLY A 656 -23.61 -3.84 -12.03
C GLY A 656 -24.76 -4.60 -12.66
N THR A 657 -24.48 -5.67 -13.41
CA THR A 657 -25.48 -6.72 -13.62
C THR A 657 -25.22 -7.84 -12.63
N GLU A 658 -26.27 -8.24 -11.93
CA GLU A 658 -26.30 -9.30 -10.94
C GLU A 658 -25.69 -10.61 -11.47
N GLY A 659 -25.14 -11.38 -10.54
CA GLY A 659 -24.41 -12.63 -10.80
C GLY A 659 -25.16 -13.60 -11.71
N GLY A 660 -24.67 -13.70 -12.94
CA GLY A 660 -24.93 -14.81 -13.85
C GLY A 660 -23.60 -15.25 -14.45
N ARG A 661 -22.96 -16.27 -13.86
CA ARG A 661 -21.90 -16.99 -14.58
C ARG A 661 -22.56 -17.60 -15.83
N PRO A 662 -22.01 -17.42 -17.05
CA PRO A 662 -22.52 -18.13 -18.20
C PRO A 662 -22.32 -19.65 -17.97
N PRO A 663 -23.28 -20.50 -18.39
CA PRO A 663 -23.17 -21.93 -18.21
C PRO A 663 -21.94 -22.44 -18.95
N ARG A 664 -21.11 -23.21 -18.25
CA ARG A 664 -20.03 -23.99 -18.87
C ARG A 664 -20.67 -25.00 -19.82
N GLY A 665 -20.61 -24.74 -21.12
CA GLY A 665 -20.99 -25.68 -22.17
C GLY A 665 -20.11 -26.95 -22.13
N PRO A 666 -20.61 -28.07 -22.67
CA PRO A 666 -19.99 -29.38 -22.52
C PRO A 666 -18.68 -29.48 -23.30
N ARG A 667 -17.67 -30.07 -22.68
CA ARG A 667 -16.42 -30.47 -23.35
C ARG A 667 -16.73 -31.56 -24.38
N GLY A 668 -16.75 -31.17 -25.65
CA GLY A 668 -16.64 -32.10 -26.78
C GLY A 668 -15.17 -32.49 -26.98
N GLY A 669 -14.91 -33.80 -27.04
CA GLY A 669 -13.60 -34.36 -27.36
C GLY A 669 -13.30 -34.34 -28.86
N GLY A 670 -12.05 -34.67 -29.20
CA GLY A 670 -11.68 -35.17 -30.51
C GLY A 670 -10.37 -34.60 -31.09
N GLY A 671 -9.44 -35.50 -31.40
CA GLY A 671 -8.31 -35.31 -32.32
C GLY A 671 -7.00 -34.90 -31.63
N GLY A 672 -5.96 -35.73 -31.53
CA GLY A 672 -5.46 -36.70 -32.52
C GLY A 672 -4.43 -36.02 -33.42
N GLY A 673 -3.16 -36.01 -33.03
CA GLY A 673 -2.08 -35.42 -33.82
C GLY A 673 -0.68 -35.79 -33.32
N LYS A 674 -0.15 -36.92 -33.81
CA LYS A 674 1.26 -37.33 -33.68
C LYS A 674 2.16 -36.45 -34.57
N ARG A 675 3.19 -35.82 -34.01
CA ARG A 675 4.56 -35.60 -34.54
C ARG A 675 5.45 -35.37 -33.31
N GLY A 676 6.57 -36.04 -33.04
CA GLY A 676 7.56 -36.64 -33.93
C GLY A 676 8.70 -35.65 -34.14
N GLY A 677 9.67 -35.59 -33.21
CA GLY A 677 10.87 -34.75 -33.35
C GLY A 677 11.84 -34.92 -32.19
N LYS A 678 12.90 -35.71 -32.41
CA LYS A 678 14.09 -35.85 -31.54
C LYS A 678 14.99 -34.62 -31.71
N GLY A 679 15.61 -34.16 -30.62
CA GLY A 679 16.64 -33.12 -30.65
C GLY A 679 17.36 -32.98 -29.30
N VAL A 680 18.38 -33.81 -29.13
CA VAL A 680 19.59 -33.71 -28.29
C VAL A 680 19.68 -32.53 -27.31
N ALA A 681 19.74 -32.85 -26.02
CA ALA A 681 20.16 -31.94 -24.96
C ALA A 681 21.65 -32.20 -24.65
N GLU A 682 22.48 -31.18 -24.82
CA GLU A 682 23.81 -31.11 -24.22
C GLU A 682 23.68 -30.67 -22.76
N ALA A 683 24.34 -31.43 -21.89
CA ALA A 683 24.45 -31.18 -20.47
C ALA A 683 25.57 -30.17 -20.20
N CYS A 684 25.28 -29.10 -19.46
CA CYS A 684 26.27 -28.39 -18.66
C CYS A 684 26.03 -28.78 -17.21
N GLU A 685 27.01 -29.45 -16.63
CA GLU A 685 27.09 -29.79 -15.20
C GLU A 685 27.45 -28.51 -14.42
N ASP A 686 26.67 -28.21 -13.37
CA ASP A 686 26.95 -27.14 -12.41
C ASP A 686 27.15 -27.78 -11.03
N PRO A 687 28.33 -27.65 -10.36
CA PRO A 687 28.71 -28.52 -9.26
C PRO A 687 28.55 -27.86 -7.89
N LEU A 688 27.33 -27.69 -7.35
CA LEU A 688 27.13 -27.31 -5.95
C LEU A 688 25.81 -27.82 -5.35
N VAL A 689 25.59 -29.14 -5.33
CA VAL A 689 24.62 -29.78 -4.42
C VAL A 689 25.17 -31.13 -3.97
N ASP A 690 25.49 -31.25 -2.68
CA ASP A 690 25.77 -32.53 -2.02
C ASP A 690 24.43 -33.27 -1.77
N PRO A 691 24.17 -34.43 -2.41
CA PRO A 691 22.90 -35.14 -2.30
C PRO A 691 22.97 -36.32 -1.32
N SER A 692 23.69 -36.21 -0.20
CA SER A 692 23.83 -37.30 0.77
C SER A 692 23.24 -37.00 2.16
N PHE A 693 21.90 -36.94 2.25
CA PHE A 693 21.20 -37.18 3.51
C PHE A 693 20.12 -38.25 3.33
N LYS A 694 20.45 -39.49 3.73
CA LYS A 694 19.47 -40.57 3.92
C LYS A 694 19.24 -40.73 5.42
N PRO A 695 17.99 -40.66 5.92
CA PRO A 695 17.70 -41.00 7.30
C PRO A 695 17.86 -42.52 7.47
N GLY A 696 18.77 -42.92 8.36
CA GLY A 696 18.85 -44.29 8.85
C GLY A 696 17.90 -44.47 10.02
N ASP A 697 17.15 -45.57 10.00
CA ASP A 697 16.41 -46.11 11.13
C ASP A 697 17.36 -46.48 12.28
N SER A 698 17.02 -46.11 13.51
CA SER A 698 17.19 -46.97 14.71
C SER A 698 16.55 -46.32 15.94
N GLU A 699 15.80 -47.20 16.64
CA GLU A 699 15.35 -47.27 18.04
C GLU A 699 15.45 -46.06 18.98
#